data_AF-A0A7X7MGF8-F1
#
_entry.id   AF-A0A7X7MGF8-F1
#
_cell.length_a   1.000
_cell.length_b   1.000
_cell.length_c   1.000
_cell.angle_alpha   90.00
_cell.angle_beta   90.00
_cell.angle_gamma   90.00
#
_symmetry.space_group_name_H-M   'P 1'
#
loop_
_entity.id
_entity.type
_entity.pdbx_description
1 polymer ?
#
loop_
_entity_poly.entity_id
_entity_poly.type
_entity_poly.pdbx_seq_one_letter_code
_entity_poly.pdbx_strand_id
1 'polypeptide(L)'
;GVYFEGENRTAVINPGKNLNSYRLRLGTTSIPCCHGLSRLNYLERFQDKPEYFALLSNGQRHNNPGLPHPGQLCYSSGIREEIYQDAKTLLTGQGLEKRPGLEKANLWRFREHHAGFADIMPQDSFTPCQCEKCKKAYTDETHYASDLMWGLTVEIANRLKAENVPGCVTMMGYRPYRRVPEFPIPDNVMVMVAQSGPWYMLDAARHEQENSEIKAWAKKMNQKVWLWNYANKLSSLAMPGIPAYTPRAIGRYYQKLAPWIFGAFVESESDRFLYMAMNHYLFAKIAWDNSLNPDATVDEFYRLMFGPAASEMQLILDRFEDIWTSKVAGRVVETALGPMGSPPSDYDLWNTVFSPALLQQISTEFDRAEKLAATGSLEAQRVQLFRREYLEPLQQASAAYRDKTDAVKGLHFHLGEAPASTVWLRPFKGKNSTEPDKGKVNTRVQAFFGPEALHFIFDCDEPAMDQTVAVARKFDDPEIWKDNSVELFLNPSNDRKTYYQILVNSQGSAADQSLVKLGTNSQHDWSWNANAEINVAPSATGFRVEIAVPYQSLPGLEREQFRANFTRNRILADLREIETLYSWSPFIRGFHDLENFGTLGSSRQPLLVNGDFSFEPAPWSARHWGLWDEKRNWLEGWIGSNELDQNVRDLEIFFSPPASIRLVSTTGRAGVSYWSVHKLQPGKRYRISYMLKLDNVTPVKGGGGAVLNLWDVANRWFPAHNLPSGTADWTRQSFEFTAAPGTNQEKPSVIRLTLLNANGTAWFDDVELIQLEDLPAGQ
;
A
#
# COMPACT_ATOMS: atom_id res chain seq x y z
N GLY A 1 -12.46 9.91 17.67
CA GLY A 1 -11.16 9.80 18.36
C GLY A 1 -10.37 8.76 17.61
N VAL A 2 -9.23 9.14 17.06
CA VAL A 2 -8.37 8.25 16.26
C VAL A 2 -7.71 7.27 17.22
N TYR A 3 -8.19 6.03 17.24
CA TYR A 3 -7.50 4.91 17.88
C TYR A 3 -6.70 4.25 16.76
N PHE A 4 -5.41 4.55 16.69
CA PHE A 4 -4.51 3.85 15.79
C PHE A 4 -3.97 2.64 16.55
N GLU A 5 -4.35 1.42 16.16
CA GLU A 5 -3.67 0.17 16.59
C GLU A 5 -2.51 -0.20 15.63
N GLY A 6 -2.02 0.76 14.82
CA GLY A 6 -0.98 0.58 13.80
C GLY A 6 0.35 1.30 14.08
N GLU A 7 1.44 0.69 13.57
CA GLU A 7 2.86 1.09 13.53
C GLU A 7 3.59 1.36 14.85
N ASN A 8 2.97 1.96 15.87
CA ASN A 8 3.63 2.29 17.13
C ASN A 8 3.21 1.34 18.29
N ARG A 9 3.47 0.03 18.11
CA ARG A 9 3.17 -1.03 19.11
C ARG A 9 3.82 -0.82 20.48
N THR A 10 4.75 0.13 20.60
CA THR A 10 5.51 0.47 21.81
C THR A 10 4.89 1.60 22.63
N ALA A 11 3.87 2.31 22.12
CA ALA A 11 3.24 3.41 22.84
C ALA A 11 2.12 2.92 23.77
N VAL A 12 2.33 3.12 25.09
CA VAL A 12 1.39 3.28 26.22
C VAL A 12 0.15 2.37 26.24
N ILE A 13 -0.03 1.63 27.34
CA ILE A 13 -1.30 0.95 27.69
C ILE A 13 -2.46 1.91 27.45
N ASN A 14 -3.27 1.66 26.42
CA ASN A 14 -4.39 2.53 26.10
C ASN A 14 -5.55 2.23 27.06
N PRO A 15 -5.82 3.07 28.08
CA PRO A 15 -6.81 2.77 29.12
C PRO A 15 -8.22 2.59 28.54
N GLY A 16 -8.48 3.14 27.35
CA GLY A 16 -9.74 3.01 26.64
C GLY A 16 -10.08 1.57 26.21
N LYS A 17 -9.07 0.75 25.86
CA LYS A 17 -9.30 -0.63 25.40
C LYS A 17 -9.83 -1.54 26.51
N ASN A 18 -9.19 -1.49 27.68
CA ASN A 18 -9.62 -2.25 28.85
C ASN A 18 -10.98 -1.75 29.37
N LEU A 19 -11.19 -0.43 29.37
CA LEU A 19 -12.48 0.15 29.75
C LEU A 19 -13.61 -0.26 28.80
N ASN A 20 -13.35 -0.32 27.48
CA ASN A 20 -14.37 -0.77 26.52
C ASN A 20 -14.69 -2.25 26.70
N SER A 21 -13.66 -3.09 26.91
CA SER A 21 -13.84 -4.52 27.20
C SER A 21 -14.65 -4.74 28.48
N TYR A 22 -14.41 -3.93 29.52
CA TYR A 22 -15.20 -3.93 30.74
C TYR A 22 -16.65 -3.49 30.52
N ARG A 23 -16.88 -2.37 29.80
CA ARG A 23 -18.22 -1.84 29.48
C ARG A 23 -19.06 -2.85 28.70
N LEU A 24 -18.44 -3.55 27.76
CA LEU A 24 -19.08 -4.56 26.92
C LEU A 24 -19.08 -5.96 27.54
N ARG A 25 -18.39 -6.16 28.68
CA ARG A 25 -18.24 -7.47 29.34
C ARG A 25 -17.64 -8.54 28.40
N LEU A 26 -16.61 -8.19 27.62
CA LEU A 26 -16.01 -9.01 26.55
C LEU A 26 -15.19 -10.24 27.01
N GLY A 27 -15.58 -10.87 28.12
CA GLY A 27 -14.97 -12.12 28.56
C GLY A 27 -15.07 -12.32 30.06
N THR A 28 -15.35 -13.57 30.46
CA THR A 28 -15.31 -14.03 31.85
C THR A 28 -14.07 -14.88 32.14
N THR A 29 -13.35 -15.33 31.10
CA THR A 29 -12.13 -16.14 31.17
C THR A 29 -11.30 -15.91 29.90
N SER A 30 -9.98 -15.82 30.02
CA SER A 30 -9.06 -15.69 28.89
C SER A 30 -8.38 -17.03 28.61
N ILE A 31 -8.64 -17.62 27.44
CA ILE A 31 -8.07 -18.90 27.01
C ILE A 31 -6.96 -18.61 25.97
N PRO A 32 -5.68 -18.90 26.25
CA PRO A 32 -4.60 -18.64 25.31
C PRO A 32 -4.63 -19.64 24.15
N CYS A 33 -4.43 -19.18 22.92
CA CYS A 33 -4.29 -20.04 21.73
C CYS A 33 -3.72 -19.26 20.54
N CYS A 34 -2.64 -18.50 20.76
CA CYS A 34 -2.05 -17.65 19.73
C CYS A 34 -0.53 -17.67 19.88
N HIS A 35 0.10 -18.58 19.13
CA HIS A 35 1.54 -18.77 19.05
C HIS A 35 2.23 -18.98 20.40
N GLY A 36 1.63 -19.74 21.32
CA GLY A 36 2.15 -19.96 22.67
C GLY A 36 3.61 -20.40 22.71
N LEU A 37 4.05 -21.28 21.80
CA LEU A 37 5.44 -21.75 21.76
C LEU A 37 6.45 -20.64 21.45
N SER A 38 6.05 -19.62 20.70
CA SER A 38 6.91 -18.44 20.43
C SER A 38 7.20 -17.63 21.70
N ARG A 39 6.39 -17.81 22.74
CA ARG A 39 6.45 -17.05 23.99
C ARG A 39 7.26 -17.75 25.07
N LEU A 40 7.79 -18.96 24.84
CA LEU A 40 8.51 -19.78 25.82
C LEU A 40 10.04 -19.60 25.79
N ASN A 41 10.50 -18.56 25.11
CA ASN A 41 11.90 -18.13 25.06
C ASN A 41 12.88 -19.21 24.51
N TYR A 42 12.42 -20.03 23.56
CA TYR A 42 13.23 -21.15 23.04
C TYR A 42 14.52 -20.72 22.34
N LEU A 43 14.53 -19.58 21.65
CA LEU A 43 15.72 -19.05 21.00
C LEU A 43 16.86 -18.80 21.99
N GLU A 44 16.58 -18.29 23.18
CA GLU A 44 17.60 -18.07 24.21
C GLU A 44 17.90 -19.36 24.98
N ARG A 45 16.88 -20.17 25.29
CA ARG A 45 17.03 -21.36 26.14
C ARG A 45 17.79 -22.50 25.47
N PHE A 46 17.78 -22.57 24.14
CA PHE A 46 18.30 -23.71 23.38
C PHE A 46 19.30 -23.30 22.28
N GLN A 47 20.08 -22.25 22.52
CA GLN A 47 21.12 -21.79 21.58
C GLN A 47 22.14 -22.89 21.23
N ASP A 48 22.43 -23.78 22.18
CA ASP A 48 23.33 -24.92 22.08
C ASP A 48 22.70 -26.17 21.45
N LYS A 49 21.38 -26.15 21.18
CA LYS A 49 20.62 -27.25 20.55
C LYS A 49 20.03 -26.82 19.20
N PRO A 50 20.86 -26.52 18.19
CA PRO A 50 20.40 -26.04 16.90
C PRO A 50 19.44 -27.02 16.19
N GLU A 51 19.51 -28.31 16.49
CA GLU A 51 18.62 -29.35 15.97
C GLU A 51 17.16 -29.22 16.43
N TYR A 52 16.89 -28.45 17.49
CA TYR A 52 15.53 -28.13 17.93
C TYR A 52 14.80 -27.18 16.98
N PHE A 53 15.55 -26.45 16.16
CA PHE A 53 15.02 -25.49 15.20
C PHE A 53 14.89 -26.10 13.81
N ALA A 54 13.95 -25.57 13.04
CA ALA A 54 13.65 -26.03 11.69
C ALA A 54 14.91 -25.98 10.81
N LEU A 55 15.18 -27.08 10.10
CA LEU A 55 16.17 -27.12 9.03
C LEU A 55 15.60 -26.40 7.81
N LEU A 56 16.35 -25.46 7.25
CA LEU A 56 15.98 -24.71 6.06
C LEU A 56 16.50 -25.38 4.80
N SER A 57 15.95 -25.00 3.65
CA SER A 57 16.37 -25.53 2.34
C SER A 57 17.83 -25.22 2.02
N ASN A 58 18.37 -24.12 2.56
CA ASN A 58 19.79 -23.74 2.45
C ASN A 58 20.72 -24.50 3.43
N GLY A 59 20.20 -25.48 4.19
CA GLY A 59 20.96 -26.27 5.15
C GLY A 59 21.16 -25.62 6.52
N GLN A 60 20.77 -24.35 6.72
CA GLN A 60 20.88 -23.66 8.00
C GLN A 60 19.70 -23.98 8.93
N ARG A 61 19.82 -23.59 10.21
CA ARG A 61 18.75 -23.72 11.21
C ARG A 61 18.04 -22.39 11.43
N HIS A 62 16.74 -22.45 11.73
CA HIS A 62 15.92 -21.26 11.98
C HIS A 62 16.11 -20.67 13.40
N ASN A 63 17.33 -20.67 13.92
CA ASN A 63 17.69 -20.17 15.25
C ASN A 63 18.39 -18.80 15.23
N ASN A 64 18.56 -18.18 14.05
CA ASN A 64 19.08 -16.83 13.91
C ASN A 64 17.99 -15.79 14.25
N PRO A 65 18.19 -14.92 15.27
CA PRO A 65 17.23 -13.86 15.63
C PRO A 65 16.99 -12.82 14.53
N GLY A 66 17.90 -12.68 13.57
CA GLY A 66 17.75 -11.76 12.43
C GLY A 66 16.82 -12.25 11.32
N LEU A 67 16.30 -13.49 11.40
CA LEU A 67 15.34 -14.00 10.44
C LEU A 67 13.92 -13.47 10.72
N PRO A 68 13.07 -13.27 9.70
CA PRO A 68 11.65 -13.04 9.90
C PRO A 68 11.02 -14.18 10.72
N HIS A 69 10.18 -13.84 11.71
CA HIS A 69 9.55 -14.82 12.62
C HIS A 69 10.55 -15.87 13.17
N PRO A 70 11.63 -15.45 13.86
CA PRO A 70 12.74 -16.31 14.24
C PRO A 70 12.29 -17.41 15.23
N GLY A 71 13.04 -18.51 15.30
CA GLY A 71 12.78 -19.59 16.25
C GLY A 71 11.75 -20.63 15.79
N GLN A 72 11.59 -20.84 14.49
CA GLN A 72 10.74 -21.91 13.95
C GLN A 72 11.29 -23.28 14.36
N LEU A 73 10.44 -24.20 14.78
CA LEU A 73 10.84 -25.44 15.44
C LEU A 73 10.87 -26.66 14.51
N CYS A 74 11.72 -27.63 14.85
CA CYS A 74 11.72 -28.97 14.28
C CYS A 74 10.85 -29.89 15.17
N TYR A 75 9.57 -30.05 14.84
CA TYR A 75 8.60 -30.85 15.63
C TYR A 75 8.86 -32.37 15.66
N SER A 76 9.90 -32.83 14.96
CA SER A 76 10.40 -34.22 15.02
C SER A 76 11.72 -34.35 15.81
N SER A 77 12.17 -33.29 16.47
CA SER A 77 13.39 -33.25 17.30
C SER A 77 13.08 -33.47 18.79
N GLY A 78 14.12 -33.39 19.63
CA GLY A 78 14.00 -33.45 21.09
C GLY A 78 13.21 -32.30 21.72
N ILE A 79 12.89 -31.23 20.97
CA ILE A 79 12.07 -30.11 21.48
C ILE A 79 10.71 -30.55 22.00
N ARG A 80 10.16 -31.67 21.51
CA ARG A 80 8.87 -32.23 21.98
C ARG A 80 8.86 -32.46 23.49
N GLU A 81 9.99 -32.93 24.03
CA GLU A 81 10.13 -33.14 25.48
C GLU A 81 10.10 -31.82 26.24
N GLU A 82 10.77 -30.80 25.72
CA GLU A 82 10.80 -29.48 26.33
C GLU A 82 9.42 -28.81 26.34
N ILE A 83 8.66 -28.98 25.25
CA ILE A 83 7.27 -28.50 25.15
C ILE A 83 6.39 -29.21 26.19
N TYR A 84 6.51 -30.53 26.32
CA TYR A 84 5.77 -31.30 27.32
C TYR A 84 6.07 -30.82 28.75
N GLN A 85 7.36 -30.69 29.10
CA GLN A 85 7.78 -30.24 30.43
C GLN A 85 7.34 -28.80 30.71
N ASP A 86 7.44 -27.91 29.72
CA ASP A 86 6.95 -26.54 29.85
C ASP A 86 5.44 -26.49 30.05
N ALA A 87 4.67 -27.26 29.28
CA ALA A 87 3.22 -27.36 29.45
C ALA A 87 2.85 -27.84 30.86
N LYS A 88 3.54 -28.89 31.37
CA LYS A 88 3.36 -29.38 32.75
C LYS A 88 3.68 -28.30 33.79
N THR A 89 4.80 -27.59 33.63
CA THR A 89 5.17 -26.49 34.54
C THR A 89 4.17 -25.34 34.50
N LEU A 90 3.63 -24.99 33.33
CA LEU A 90 2.62 -23.95 33.18
C LEU A 90 1.28 -24.34 33.83
N LEU A 91 0.86 -25.60 33.67
CA LEU A 91 -0.39 -26.10 34.23
C LEU A 91 -0.36 -26.29 35.75
N THR A 92 0.78 -26.72 36.29
CA THR A 92 0.93 -26.98 37.73
C THR A 92 1.44 -25.77 38.52
N GLY A 93 2.09 -24.82 37.85
CA GLY A 93 2.86 -23.76 38.50
C GLY A 93 4.14 -24.24 39.19
N GLN A 94 4.48 -25.53 39.11
CA GLN A 94 5.60 -26.16 39.81
C GLN A 94 6.78 -26.43 38.86
N GLY A 95 8.00 -26.47 39.41
CA GLY A 95 9.20 -26.87 38.67
C GLY A 95 9.79 -25.77 37.78
N LEU A 96 9.38 -24.50 37.94
CA LEU A 96 9.94 -23.38 37.17
C LEU A 96 11.45 -23.25 37.37
N GLU A 97 11.93 -23.49 38.58
CA GLU A 97 13.35 -23.45 38.94
C GLU A 97 14.20 -24.43 38.13
N LYS A 98 13.57 -25.47 37.55
CA LYS A 98 14.20 -26.47 36.68
C LYS A 98 14.11 -26.10 35.19
N ARG A 99 13.52 -24.95 34.86
CA ARG A 99 13.29 -24.45 33.50
C ARG A 99 13.90 -23.04 33.34
N PRO A 100 15.24 -22.87 33.47
CA PRO A 100 15.86 -21.55 33.39
C PRO A 100 15.57 -20.87 32.04
N GLY A 101 15.39 -19.56 32.06
CA GLY A 101 14.98 -18.74 30.93
C GLY A 101 13.47 -18.76 30.66
N LEU A 102 12.72 -19.72 31.22
CA LEU A 102 11.25 -19.71 31.15
C LEU A 102 10.71 -18.57 32.01
N GLU A 103 11.34 -18.20 33.13
CA GLU A 103 10.95 -17.04 33.94
C GLU A 103 11.03 -15.70 33.18
N LYS A 104 11.87 -15.63 32.14
CA LYS A 104 12.04 -14.45 31.26
C LYS A 104 11.11 -14.45 30.06
N ALA A 105 10.48 -15.59 29.74
CA ALA A 105 9.38 -15.58 28.80
C ALA A 105 8.34 -14.58 29.30
N ASN A 106 7.60 -13.94 28.39
CA ASN A 106 6.61 -12.90 28.71
C ASN A 106 5.37 -13.53 29.39
N LEU A 107 5.62 -14.12 30.56
CA LEU A 107 4.78 -15.02 31.33
C LEU A 107 3.73 -14.26 32.13
N TRP A 108 3.86 -12.94 32.31
CA TRP A 108 2.84 -12.17 33.02
C TRP A 108 1.45 -12.31 32.35
N ARG A 109 1.41 -12.40 31.01
CA ARG A 109 0.19 -12.70 30.25
C ARG A 109 -0.31 -14.14 30.40
N PHE A 110 0.57 -15.12 30.67
CA PHE A 110 0.23 -16.55 30.65
C PHE A 110 0.11 -17.20 32.04
N ARG A 111 0.73 -16.64 33.09
CA ARG A 111 0.69 -17.18 34.45
C ARG A 111 -0.42 -16.61 35.31
N GLU A 112 -0.60 -15.29 35.30
CA GLU A 112 -1.51 -14.63 36.24
C GLU A 112 -2.96 -14.54 35.71
N HIS A 113 -3.16 -14.69 34.40
CA HIS A 113 -4.49 -14.55 33.77
C HIS A 113 -5.02 -15.81 33.06
N HIS A 114 -4.22 -16.87 32.87
CA HIS A 114 -4.58 -18.06 32.07
C HIS A 114 -4.43 -19.40 32.83
N ALA A 115 -4.64 -19.40 34.15
CA ALA A 115 -4.51 -20.61 34.96
C ALA A 115 -5.35 -21.78 34.38
N GLY A 116 -4.73 -22.97 34.32
CA GLY A 116 -5.37 -24.18 33.80
C GLY A 116 -5.24 -24.41 32.29
N PHE A 117 -4.51 -23.55 31.56
CA PHE A 117 -4.27 -23.72 30.12
C PHE A 117 -2.78 -23.68 29.75
N ALA A 118 -2.37 -24.56 28.84
CA ALA A 118 -1.07 -24.52 28.18
C ALA A 118 -1.23 -24.43 26.66
N ASP A 119 -0.87 -23.29 26.09
CA ASP A 119 -0.91 -23.04 24.64
C ASP A 119 0.34 -23.58 23.96
N ILE A 120 0.14 -24.61 23.14
CA ILE A 120 1.23 -25.24 22.37
C ILE A 120 1.16 -24.90 20.87
N MET A 121 0.43 -23.84 20.51
CA MET A 121 0.37 -23.40 19.13
C MET A 121 1.77 -23.00 18.62
N PRO A 122 2.15 -23.46 17.40
CA PRO A 122 3.38 -23.07 16.71
C PRO A 122 3.60 -21.56 16.59
N GLN A 123 4.84 -21.19 16.30
CA GLN A 123 5.20 -19.83 15.87
C GLN A 123 4.38 -19.39 14.65
N ASP A 124 4.22 -18.07 14.51
CA ASP A 124 3.59 -17.45 13.35
C ASP A 124 4.38 -17.75 12.06
N SER A 125 3.73 -17.65 10.89
CA SER A 125 4.22 -18.02 9.55
C SER A 125 4.45 -19.51 9.28
N PHE A 126 4.80 -20.32 10.31
CA PHE A 126 5.10 -21.76 10.22
C PHE A 126 6.06 -22.13 9.07
N THR A 127 7.37 -22.10 9.35
CA THR A 127 8.38 -22.53 8.36
C THR A 127 8.53 -24.05 8.35
N PRO A 128 8.28 -24.75 7.21
CA PRO A 128 8.38 -26.21 7.16
C PRO A 128 9.83 -26.67 7.32
N CYS A 129 10.11 -27.40 8.40
CA CYS A 129 11.41 -28.03 8.63
C CYS A 129 11.70 -29.06 7.53
N GLN A 130 12.88 -28.94 6.93
CA GLN A 130 13.36 -29.74 5.80
C GLN A 130 14.07 -31.03 6.21
N CYS A 131 14.06 -31.41 7.50
CA CYS A 131 14.68 -32.65 7.94
C CYS A 131 13.89 -33.87 7.47
N GLU A 132 14.57 -35.00 7.29
CA GLU A 132 13.99 -36.25 6.78
C GLU A 132 12.77 -36.71 7.58
N LYS A 133 12.78 -36.55 8.91
CA LYS A 133 11.65 -36.96 9.76
C LYS A 133 10.41 -36.09 9.54
N CYS A 134 10.58 -34.76 9.48
CA CYS A 134 9.45 -33.85 9.24
C CYS A 134 8.89 -34.02 7.82
N LYS A 135 9.76 -34.14 6.81
CA LYS A 135 9.34 -34.37 5.43
C LYS A 135 8.49 -35.63 5.28
N LYS A 136 8.87 -36.72 5.93
CA LYS A 136 8.10 -37.98 5.94
C LYS A 136 6.75 -37.87 6.65
N ALA A 137 6.60 -36.92 7.57
CA ALA A 137 5.35 -36.68 8.28
C ALA A 137 4.43 -35.70 7.55
N TYR A 138 4.90 -35.04 6.49
CA TYR A 138 4.09 -34.17 5.66
C TYR A 138 3.33 -34.97 4.61
N THR A 139 2.13 -34.51 4.26
CA THR A 139 1.34 -35.04 3.15
C THR A 139 1.42 -34.10 1.93
N ASP A 140 0.90 -34.54 0.78
CA ASP A 140 0.82 -33.69 -0.42
C ASP A 140 -0.44 -32.78 -0.43
N GLU A 141 -1.23 -32.80 0.65
CA GLU A 141 -2.45 -32.00 0.78
C GLU A 141 -2.14 -30.53 1.14
N THR A 142 -3.12 -29.63 0.94
CA THR A 142 -3.01 -28.22 1.35
C THR A 142 -2.70 -28.03 2.85
N HIS A 143 -3.16 -28.97 3.69
CA HIS A 143 -2.90 -28.99 5.13
C HIS A 143 -1.88 -30.07 5.50
N TYR A 144 -0.75 -30.04 4.79
CA TYR A 144 0.30 -31.06 4.84
C TYR A 144 0.86 -31.37 6.24
N ALA A 145 0.74 -30.47 7.22
CA ALA A 145 1.34 -30.64 8.54
C ALA A 145 0.35 -31.11 9.62
N SER A 146 -0.92 -31.37 9.27
CA SER A 146 -1.97 -31.70 10.24
C SER A 146 -1.63 -32.87 11.15
N ASP A 147 -1.22 -34.02 10.59
CA ASP A 147 -0.97 -35.21 11.41
C ASP A 147 0.27 -35.06 12.31
N LEU A 148 1.31 -34.35 11.84
CA LEU A 148 2.47 -34.03 12.65
C LEU A 148 2.10 -33.18 13.87
N MET A 149 1.33 -32.12 13.66
CA MET A 149 1.02 -31.14 14.72
C MET A 149 -0.05 -31.64 15.68
N TRP A 150 -1.11 -32.26 15.18
CA TRP A 150 -2.13 -32.86 16.04
C TRP A 150 -1.60 -34.13 16.73
N GLY A 151 -0.70 -34.89 16.09
CA GLY A 151 -0.02 -36.02 16.72
C GLY A 151 0.84 -35.59 17.91
N LEU A 152 1.61 -34.49 17.76
CA LEU A 152 2.33 -33.88 18.88
C LEU A 152 1.39 -33.43 20.01
N THR A 153 0.28 -32.78 19.65
CA THR A 153 -0.73 -32.31 20.62
C THR A 153 -1.30 -33.47 21.43
N VAL A 154 -1.69 -34.57 20.75
CA VAL A 154 -2.23 -35.78 21.37
C VAL A 154 -1.19 -36.48 22.24
N GLU A 155 0.07 -36.54 21.81
CA GLU A 155 1.17 -37.10 22.61
C GLU A 155 1.29 -36.34 23.95
N ILE A 156 1.42 -35.01 23.90
CA ILE A 156 1.57 -34.16 25.07
C ILE A 156 0.35 -34.30 26.00
N ALA A 157 -0.86 -34.20 25.44
CA ALA A 157 -2.09 -34.26 26.21
C ALA A 157 -2.26 -35.60 26.93
N ASN A 158 -1.96 -36.73 26.27
CA ASN A 158 -2.00 -38.05 26.88
C ASN A 158 -0.97 -38.21 28.00
N ARG A 159 0.26 -37.71 27.80
CA ARG A 159 1.30 -37.75 28.85
C ARG A 159 0.90 -36.95 30.08
N LEU A 160 0.34 -35.74 29.89
CA LEU A 160 -0.16 -34.92 30.99
C LEU A 160 -1.29 -35.63 31.75
N LYS A 161 -2.21 -36.27 31.01
CA LYS A 161 -3.32 -37.03 31.58
C LYS A 161 -2.83 -38.26 32.37
N ALA A 162 -1.86 -39.01 31.84
CA ALA A 162 -1.28 -40.16 32.51
C ALA A 162 -0.61 -39.81 33.85
N GLU A 163 -0.09 -38.59 33.97
CA GLU A 163 0.52 -38.07 35.21
C GLU A 163 -0.46 -37.30 36.10
N ASN A 164 -1.75 -37.29 35.79
CA ASN A 164 -2.79 -36.56 36.51
C ASN A 164 -2.52 -35.05 36.64
N VAL A 165 -1.90 -34.45 35.62
CA VAL A 165 -1.68 -32.99 35.57
C VAL A 165 -3.03 -32.30 35.27
N PRO A 166 -3.50 -31.36 36.11
CA PRO A 166 -4.77 -30.67 35.90
C PRO A 166 -4.68 -29.67 34.75
N GLY A 167 -5.82 -29.36 34.14
CA GLY A 167 -5.96 -28.34 33.09
C GLY A 167 -5.92 -28.90 31.67
N CYS A 168 -5.86 -28.00 30.69
CA CYS A 168 -6.00 -28.32 29.27
C CYS A 168 -4.85 -27.79 28.43
N VAL A 169 -4.54 -28.51 27.36
CA VAL A 169 -3.71 -28.02 26.27
C VAL A 169 -4.60 -27.30 25.25
N THR A 170 -4.17 -26.13 24.78
CA THR A 170 -4.88 -25.39 23.73
C THR A 170 -4.09 -25.40 22.42
N MET A 171 -4.81 -25.54 21.31
CA MET A 171 -4.24 -25.59 19.96
C MET A 171 -5.24 -25.05 18.93
N MET A 172 -4.74 -24.41 17.87
CA MET A 172 -5.58 -23.83 16.83
C MET A 172 -5.57 -24.69 15.56
N GLY A 173 -6.73 -24.92 14.95
CA GLY A 173 -6.83 -25.35 13.55
C GLY A 173 -6.47 -24.19 12.63
N TYR A 174 -5.23 -24.16 12.14
CA TYR A 174 -4.67 -23.09 11.29
C TYR A 174 -3.88 -23.69 10.12
N ARG A 175 -3.73 -22.98 9.00
CA ARG A 175 -2.86 -23.47 7.92
C ARG A 175 -1.40 -23.49 8.41
N PRO A 176 -0.60 -24.56 8.18
CA PRO A 176 -0.86 -25.74 7.35
C PRO A 176 -1.35 -27.01 8.11
N TYR A 177 -1.88 -26.89 9.32
CA TYR A 177 -2.35 -28.00 10.17
C TYR A 177 -3.85 -27.89 10.53
N ARG A 178 -4.67 -27.41 9.59
CA ARG A 178 -6.10 -27.07 9.80
C ARG A 178 -7.04 -28.28 9.75
N ARG A 179 -6.68 -29.33 9.03
CA ARG A 179 -7.52 -30.54 8.84
C ARG A 179 -7.78 -31.23 10.18
N VAL A 180 -9.03 -31.67 10.39
CA VAL A 180 -9.44 -32.51 11.53
C VAL A 180 -8.73 -33.87 11.41
N PRO A 181 -7.92 -34.28 12.40
CA PRO A 181 -7.22 -35.57 12.33
C PRO A 181 -8.19 -36.74 12.51
N GLU A 182 -7.87 -37.87 11.88
CA GLU A 182 -8.67 -39.09 11.99
C GLU A 182 -8.54 -39.74 13.37
N PHE A 183 -7.34 -39.69 13.96
CA PHE A 183 -7.05 -40.27 15.27
C PHE A 183 -7.74 -39.54 16.44
N PRO A 184 -8.07 -40.22 17.55
CA PRO A 184 -8.73 -39.59 18.70
C PRO A 184 -7.91 -38.44 19.31
N ILE A 185 -8.61 -37.41 19.79
CA ILE A 185 -8.03 -36.32 20.56
C ILE A 185 -8.50 -36.43 22.02
N PRO A 186 -7.61 -36.40 23.02
CA PRO A 186 -7.98 -36.43 24.43
C PRO A 186 -8.89 -35.28 24.86
N ASP A 187 -9.71 -35.52 25.88
CA ASP A 187 -10.66 -34.55 26.46
C ASP A 187 -10.00 -33.35 27.17
N ASN A 188 -8.70 -33.43 27.50
CA ASN A 188 -7.89 -32.33 28.03
C ASN A 188 -7.23 -31.49 26.92
N VAL A 189 -7.77 -31.52 25.70
CA VAL A 189 -7.40 -30.63 24.60
C VAL A 189 -8.58 -29.72 24.26
N MET A 190 -8.27 -28.45 24.03
CA MET A 190 -9.22 -27.41 23.65
C MET A 190 -8.80 -26.81 22.31
N VAL A 191 -9.75 -26.72 21.36
CA VAL A 191 -9.46 -26.33 19.98
C VAL A 191 -10.09 -24.97 19.65
N MET A 192 -9.25 -24.05 19.17
CA MET A 192 -9.70 -22.85 18.45
C MET A 192 -9.71 -23.10 16.95
N VAL A 193 -10.67 -22.55 16.22
CA VAL A 193 -10.76 -22.70 14.75
C VAL A 193 -10.65 -21.34 14.09
N ALA A 194 -9.63 -21.12 13.25
CA ALA A 194 -9.49 -19.88 12.49
C ALA A 194 -10.37 -19.88 11.25
N GLN A 195 -11.17 -18.84 11.07
CA GLN A 195 -12.09 -18.69 9.94
C GLN A 195 -12.10 -17.26 9.42
N SER A 196 -12.40 -17.07 8.13
CA SER A 196 -12.42 -15.76 7.49
C SER A 196 -13.36 -14.78 8.18
N GLY A 197 -14.48 -15.26 8.73
CA GLY A 197 -15.32 -14.51 9.64
C GLY A 197 -16.45 -13.71 8.98
N PRO A 198 -17.06 -12.77 9.71
CA PRO A 198 -18.37 -12.20 9.38
C PRO A 198 -18.41 -11.30 8.14
N TRP A 199 -17.26 -10.82 7.65
CA TRP A 199 -17.23 -9.95 6.46
C TRP A 199 -17.37 -10.69 5.13
N TYR A 200 -17.26 -12.02 5.13
CA TYR A 200 -17.40 -12.85 3.94
C TYR A 200 -18.76 -13.55 3.85
N MET A 201 -19.75 -13.16 4.67
CA MET A 201 -21.07 -13.82 4.72
C MET A 201 -21.84 -13.87 3.39
N LEU A 202 -21.52 -13.00 2.44
CA LEU A 202 -22.12 -13.03 1.11
C LEU A 202 -21.47 -14.06 0.16
N ASP A 203 -20.26 -14.54 0.48
CA ASP A 203 -19.63 -15.67 -0.20
C ASP A 203 -20.17 -16.99 0.36
N ALA A 204 -21.36 -17.40 -0.12
CA ALA A 204 -22.09 -18.55 0.42
C ALA A 204 -21.29 -19.86 0.37
N ALA A 205 -20.46 -20.05 -0.66
CA ALA A 205 -19.66 -21.26 -0.84
C ALA A 205 -18.57 -21.36 0.23
N ARG A 206 -17.77 -20.28 0.38
CA ARG A 206 -16.77 -20.18 1.46
C ARG A 206 -17.43 -20.34 2.82
N HIS A 207 -18.54 -19.64 3.03
CA HIS A 207 -19.20 -19.66 4.32
C HIS A 207 -19.73 -21.04 4.71
N GLU A 208 -20.29 -21.81 3.77
CA GLU A 208 -20.77 -23.15 4.07
C GLU A 208 -19.61 -24.13 4.32
N GLN A 209 -18.50 -23.99 3.59
CA GLN A 209 -17.27 -24.73 3.86
C GLN A 209 -16.77 -24.46 5.28
N GLU A 210 -16.57 -23.19 5.64
CA GLU A 210 -16.06 -22.78 6.96
C GLU A 210 -17.02 -23.22 8.09
N ASN A 211 -18.33 -23.07 7.92
CA ASN A 211 -19.32 -23.54 8.89
C ASN A 211 -19.24 -25.07 9.07
N SER A 212 -19.03 -25.83 8.00
CA SER A 212 -18.89 -27.29 8.05
C SER A 212 -17.64 -27.72 8.79
N GLU A 213 -16.53 -26.99 8.63
CA GLU A 213 -15.30 -27.24 9.39
C GLU A 213 -15.48 -26.98 10.89
N ILE A 214 -16.16 -25.89 11.28
CA ILE A 214 -16.48 -25.60 12.69
C ILE A 214 -17.31 -26.74 13.29
N LYS A 215 -18.35 -27.21 12.57
CA LYS A 215 -19.19 -28.34 12.99
C LYS A 215 -18.36 -29.61 13.14
N ALA A 216 -17.46 -29.88 12.21
CA ALA A 216 -16.59 -31.06 12.24
C ALA A 216 -15.66 -31.05 13.47
N TRP A 217 -15.07 -29.90 13.79
CA TRP A 217 -14.27 -29.73 14.99
C TRP A 217 -15.08 -29.88 16.28
N ALA A 218 -16.24 -29.23 16.38
CA ALA A 218 -17.11 -29.38 17.55
C ALA A 218 -17.55 -30.84 17.76
N LYS A 219 -17.86 -31.55 16.67
CA LYS A 219 -18.17 -32.99 16.70
C LYS A 219 -16.97 -33.82 17.14
N LYS A 220 -15.77 -33.54 16.61
CA LYS A 220 -14.53 -34.27 16.95
C LYS A 220 -14.21 -34.15 18.44
N MET A 221 -14.37 -32.95 18.99
CA MET A 221 -14.06 -32.66 20.39
C MET A 221 -15.19 -33.07 21.34
N ASN A 222 -16.37 -33.42 20.80
CA ASN A 222 -17.60 -33.66 21.57
C ASN A 222 -17.93 -32.51 22.55
N GLN A 223 -17.58 -31.30 22.16
CA GLN A 223 -17.82 -30.05 22.89
C GLN A 223 -17.77 -28.87 21.91
N LYS A 224 -18.29 -27.71 22.33
CA LYS A 224 -18.19 -26.49 21.54
C LYS A 224 -16.72 -26.06 21.40
N VAL A 225 -16.37 -25.44 20.28
CA VAL A 225 -15.06 -24.82 20.05
C VAL A 225 -15.16 -23.30 20.20
N TRP A 226 -14.06 -22.58 20.06
CA TRP A 226 -14.10 -21.12 19.89
C TRP A 226 -13.37 -20.72 18.62
N LEU A 227 -13.62 -19.49 18.17
CA LEU A 227 -13.14 -19.04 16.86
C LEU A 227 -12.02 -18.01 16.98
N TRP A 228 -11.16 -18.00 15.98
CA TRP A 228 -10.38 -16.82 15.60
C TRP A 228 -10.96 -16.28 14.31
N ASN A 229 -11.47 -15.04 14.31
CA ASN A 229 -12.09 -14.44 13.14
C ASN A 229 -11.45 -13.12 12.75
N TYR A 230 -11.34 -12.92 11.44
CA TYR A 230 -10.79 -11.72 10.84
C TYR A 230 -11.93 -10.74 10.50
N ALA A 231 -11.99 -9.64 11.23
CA ALA A 231 -12.84 -8.49 10.95
C ALA A 231 -12.02 -7.21 11.14
N ASN A 232 -10.79 -7.19 10.60
CA ASN A 232 -9.81 -6.13 10.77
C ASN A 232 -9.47 -5.41 9.46
N LYS A 233 -9.09 -4.14 9.59
CA LYS A 233 -8.59 -3.29 8.51
C LYS A 233 -7.06 -3.37 8.41
N LEU A 234 -6.52 -4.56 8.18
CA LEU A 234 -5.09 -4.78 7.95
C LEU A 234 -4.82 -5.19 6.50
N SER A 235 -3.54 -5.20 6.12
CA SER A 235 -3.06 -5.63 4.80
C SER A 235 -3.84 -4.95 3.65
N SER A 236 -4.48 -5.70 2.75
CA SER A 236 -5.26 -5.15 1.63
C SER A 236 -6.52 -4.38 2.05
N LEU A 237 -6.95 -4.49 3.31
CA LEU A 237 -8.08 -3.76 3.89
C LEU A 237 -7.65 -2.56 4.76
N ALA A 238 -6.34 -2.27 4.83
CA ALA A 238 -5.82 -1.07 5.48
C ALA A 238 -6.12 0.17 4.63
N MET A 239 -7.38 0.59 4.63
CA MET A 239 -7.95 1.66 3.81
C MET A 239 -8.42 2.82 4.70
N PRO A 240 -7.54 3.80 5.02
CA PRO A 240 -7.87 4.88 5.95
C PRO A 240 -9.12 5.66 5.52
N GLY A 241 -9.98 6.00 6.48
CA GLY A 241 -11.19 6.79 6.24
C GLY A 241 -12.36 6.04 5.60
N ILE A 242 -12.21 4.76 5.23
CA ILE A 242 -13.31 3.93 4.75
C ILE A 242 -14.04 3.25 5.93
N PRO A 243 -15.35 3.48 6.16
CA PRO A 243 -16.04 2.90 7.31
C PRO A 243 -16.23 1.37 7.22
N ALA A 244 -15.88 0.65 8.28
CA ALA A 244 -16.06 -0.80 8.42
C ALA A 244 -17.18 -1.16 9.44
N TYR A 245 -18.30 -0.44 9.35
CA TYR A 245 -19.48 -0.65 10.20
C TYR A 245 -20.27 -1.84 9.68
N THR A 246 -20.29 -2.97 10.41
CA THR A 246 -20.92 -4.23 9.98
C THR A 246 -21.62 -4.98 11.12
N PRO A 247 -22.44 -4.34 11.95
CA PRO A 247 -23.00 -4.98 13.12
C PRO A 247 -23.93 -6.14 12.73
N ARG A 248 -24.84 -5.99 11.77
CA ARG A 248 -25.80 -7.06 11.42
C ARG A 248 -25.06 -8.30 10.93
N ALA A 249 -24.00 -8.08 10.16
CA ALA A 249 -23.13 -9.14 9.67
C ALA A 249 -22.49 -9.93 10.83
N ILE A 250 -21.91 -9.19 11.79
CA ILE A 250 -21.32 -9.74 13.01
C ILE A 250 -22.37 -10.53 13.81
N GLY A 251 -23.52 -9.93 14.09
CA GLY A 251 -24.55 -10.55 14.93
C GLY A 251 -25.11 -11.83 14.33
N ARG A 252 -25.46 -11.81 13.03
CA ARG A 252 -26.00 -12.98 12.32
C ARG A 252 -24.97 -14.12 12.24
N TYR A 253 -23.69 -13.80 12.02
CA TYR A 253 -22.60 -14.77 11.98
C TYR A 253 -22.52 -15.57 13.29
N TYR A 254 -22.40 -14.87 14.43
CA TYR A 254 -22.23 -15.52 15.72
C TYR A 254 -23.52 -16.16 16.23
N GLN A 255 -24.69 -15.59 15.94
CA GLN A 255 -25.97 -16.21 16.25
C GLN A 255 -26.12 -17.55 15.53
N LYS A 256 -25.81 -17.61 14.23
CA LYS A 256 -25.88 -18.85 13.44
C LYS A 256 -24.96 -19.93 13.99
N LEU A 257 -23.78 -19.55 14.47
CA LEU A 257 -22.76 -20.50 14.93
C LEU A 257 -22.87 -20.89 16.41
N ALA A 258 -23.70 -20.20 17.20
CA ALA A 258 -23.89 -20.42 18.63
C ALA A 258 -24.09 -21.89 19.07
N PRO A 259 -24.72 -22.79 18.28
CA PRO A 259 -24.80 -24.21 18.64
C PRO A 259 -23.44 -24.92 18.74
N TRP A 260 -22.43 -24.48 18.00
CA TRP A 260 -21.12 -25.15 17.88
C TRP A 260 -19.98 -24.40 18.54
N ILE A 261 -20.21 -23.15 18.95
CA ILE A 261 -19.18 -22.28 19.54
C ILE A 261 -19.57 -21.76 20.92
N PHE A 262 -18.58 -21.54 21.77
CA PHE A 262 -18.78 -20.91 23.09
C PHE A 262 -18.13 -19.51 23.20
N GLY A 263 -17.42 -19.06 22.17
CA GLY A 263 -16.78 -17.76 22.12
C GLY A 263 -15.99 -17.52 20.84
N ALA A 264 -15.39 -16.34 20.72
CA ALA A 264 -14.48 -16.00 19.64
C ALA A 264 -13.50 -14.91 20.05
N PHE A 265 -12.29 -14.96 19.48
CA PHE A 265 -11.43 -13.81 19.32
C PHE A 265 -11.75 -13.14 17.98
N VAL A 266 -12.21 -11.89 18.02
CA VAL A 266 -12.48 -11.09 16.83
C VAL A 266 -11.30 -10.16 16.61
N GLU A 267 -10.43 -10.53 15.67
CA GLU A 267 -9.32 -9.68 15.23
C GLU A 267 -9.93 -8.49 14.48
N SER A 268 -9.78 -7.28 15.03
CA SER A 268 -10.67 -6.16 14.70
C SER A 268 -9.96 -4.80 14.65
N GLU A 269 -8.68 -4.77 14.32
CA GLU A 269 -7.89 -3.56 14.19
C GLU A 269 -8.55 -2.61 13.17
N SER A 270 -8.56 -1.33 13.48
CA SER A 270 -9.16 -0.30 12.65
C SER A 270 -8.42 1.01 12.86
N ASP A 271 -8.41 1.87 11.85
CA ASP A 271 -7.89 3.25 11.93
C ASP A 271 -8.78 4.16 12.80
N ARG A 272 -10.04 3.74 13.05
CA ARG A 272 -10.99 4.47 13.90
C ARG A 272 -11.80 3.55 14.78
N PHE A 273 -11.88 3.91 16.07
CA PHE A 273 -12.68 3.20 17.06
C PHE A 273 -14.16 3.11 16.68
N LEU A 274 -14.75 4.22 16.21
CA LEU A 274 -16.20 4.29 15.98
C LEU A 274 -16.65 3.36 14.84
N TYR A 275 -15.76 2.97 13.92
CA TYR A 275 -16.06 1.98 12.88
C TYR A 275 -16.34 0.59 13.46
N MET A 276 -15.69 0.23 14.57
CA MET A 276 -15.82 -1.09 15.20
C MET A 276 -16.70 -1.09 16.45
N ALA A 277 -17.02 0.07 17.01
CA ALA A 277 -17.75 0.17 18.28
C ALA A 277 -19.08 -0.60 18.29
N MET A 278 -19.88 -0.48 17.21
CA MET A 278 -21.15 -1.22 17.13
C MET A 278 -20.94 -2.70 16.77
N ASN A 279 -19.89 -3.03 16.03
CA ASN A 279 -19.51 -4.43 15.75
C ASN A 279 -19.19 -5.15 17.08
N HIS A 280 -18.39 -4.52 17.94
CA HIS A 280 -18.07 -5.04 19.27
C HIS A 280 -19.30 -5.13 20.17
N TYR A 281 -20.17 -4.12 20.14
CA TYR A 281 -21.41 -4.12 20.92
C TYR A 281 -22.31 -5.30 20.54
N LEU A 282 -22.55 -5.49 19.24
CA LEU A 282 -23.45 -6.55 18.80
C LEU A 282 -22.81 -7.94 18.98
N PHE A 283 -21.51 -8.08 18.76
CA PHE A 283 -20.79 -9.29 19.14
C PHE A 283 -21.00 -9.63 20.63
N ALA A 284 -20.78 -8.66 21.53
CA ALA A 284 -20.92 -8.87 22.97
C ALA A 284 -22.35 -9.26 23.36
N LYS A 285 -23.35 -8.60 22.77
CA LYS A 285 -24.78 -8.91 23.00
C LYS A 285 -25.13 -10.33 22.61
N ILE A 286 -24.76 -10.75 21.40
CA ILE A 286 -25.05 -12.09 20.88
C ILE A 286 -24.24 -13.17 21.62
N ALA A 287 -22.99 -12.88 21.99
CA ALA A 287 -22.18 -13.78 22.80
C ALA A 287 -22.78 -14.00 24.20
N TRP A 288 -23.41 -12.98 24.78
CA TRP A 288 -24.10 -13.08 26.07
C TRP A 288 -25.46 -13.79 25.95
N ASP A 289 -26.25 -13.44 24.94
CA ASP A 289 -27.57 -14.01 24.67
C ASP A 289 -27.76 -14.20 23.16
N ASN A 290 -27.54 -15.44 22.71
CA ASN A 290 -27.66 -15.81 21.30
C ASN A 290 -29.11 -15.93 20.79
N SER A 291 -30.11 -15.75 21.67
CA SER A 291 -31.52 -15.70 21.27
C SER A 291 -31.96 -14.32 20.77
N LEU A 292 -31.15 -13.28 21.00
CA LEU A 292 -31.44 -11.92 20.55
C LEU A 292 -31.51 -11.84 19.03
N ASN A 293 -32.48 -11.09 18.50
CA ASN A 293 -32.53 -10.77 17.07
C ASN A 293 -31.50 -9.66 16.76
N PRO A 294 -30.47 -9.93 15.91
CA PRO A 294 -29.47 -8.93 15.57
C PRO A 294 -30.07 -7.66 14.94
N ASP A 295 -31.08 -7.82 14.09
CA ASP A 295 -31.66 -6.70 13.36
C ASP A 295 -32.43 -5.77 14.28
N ALA A 296 -33.29 -6.34 15.14
CA ALA A 296 -34.04 -5.57 16.13
C ALA A 296 -33.11 -4.87 17.14
N THR A 297 -31.96 -5.47 17.46
CA THR A 297 -30.97 -4.88 18.38
C THR A 297 -30.30 -3.65 17.77
N VAL A 298 -30.00 -3.67 16.47
CA VAL A 298 -29.44 -2.51 15.76
C VAL A 298 -30.49 -1.42 15.55
N ASP A 299 -31.74 -1.79 15.26
CA ASP A 299 -32.83 -0.82 15.10
C ASP A 299 -33.14 -0.11 16.43
N GLU A 300 -33.10 -0.84 17.55
CA GLU A 300 -33.16 -0.24 18.89
C GLU A 300 -32.01 0.74 19.12
N PHE A 301 -30.79 0.38 18.73
CA PHE A 301 -29.64 1.25 18.83
C PHE A 301 -29.86 2.57 18.06
N TYR A 302 -30.36 2.53 16.82
CA TYR A 302 -30.62 3.76 16.06
C TYR A 302 -31.64 4.67 16.75
N ARG A 303 -32.75 4.09 17.23
CA ARG A 303 -33.79 4.83 17.96
C ARG A 303 -33.23 5.50 19.22
N LEU A 304 -32.43 4.78 20.01
CA LEU A 304 -31.88 5.29 21.27
C LEU A 304 -30.70 6.25 21.07
N MET A 305 -29.91 6.06 20.00
CA MET A 305 -28.74 6.89 19.74
C MET A 305 -29.13 8.23 19.10
N PHE A 306 -30.07 8.22 18.16
CA PHE A 306 -30.33 9.36 17.26
C PHE A 306 -31.74 9.95 17.39
N GLY A 307 -32.66 9.32 18.12
CA GLY A 307 -34.00 9.85 18.35
C GLY A 307 -34.72 10.19 17.04
N PRO A 308 -35.20 11.44 16.83
CA PRO A 308 -35.86 11.84 15.59
C PRO A 308 -35.03 11.66 14.32
N ALA A 309 -33.69 11.63 14.41
CA ALA A 309 -32.80 11.43 13.27
C ALA A 309 -32.53 9.95 12.95
N ALA A 310 -33.14 9.01 13.69
CA ALA A 310 -32.85 7.57 13.57
C ALA A 310 -33.01 7.02 12.15
N SER A 311 -34.08 7.38 11.44
CA SER A 311 -34.33 6.86 10.09
C SER A 311 -33.26 7.29 9.07
N GLU A 312 -32.80 8.55 9.13
CA GLU A 312 -31.74 9.03 8.23
C GLU A 312 -30.39 8.41 8.59
N MET A 313 -30.08 8.31 9.90
CA MET A 313 -28.84 7.67 10.35
C MET A 313 -28.80 6.18 10.02
N GLN A 314 -29.94 5.49 10.08
CA GLN A 314 -30.06 4.11 9.65
C GLN A 314 -29.73 3.96 8.16
N LEU A 315 -30.30 4.79 7.28
CA LEU A 315 -30.01 4.76 5.85
C LEU A 315 -28.51 4.90 5.56
N ILE A 316 -27.83 5.81 6.26
CA ILE A 316 -26.39 6.04 6.11
C ILE A 316 -25.57 4.83 6.60
N LEU A 317 -25.87 4.31 7.80
CA LEU A 317 -25.07 3.26 8.43
C LEU A 317 -25.31 1.89 7.80
N ASP A 318 -26.54 1.55 7.45
CA ASP A 318 -26.87 0.32 6.71
C ASP A 318 -26.19 0.35 5.32
N ARG A 319 -26.06 1.53 4.69
CA ARG A 319 -25.30 1.69 3.44
C ARG A 319 -23.81 1.41 3.61
N PHE A 320 -23.18 1.87 4.68
CA PHE A 320 -21.78 1.53 4.94
C PHE A 320 -21.58 0.03 5.18
N GLU A 321 -22.52 -0.62 5.86
CA GLU A 321 -22.51 -2.08 6.04
C GLU A 321 -22.62 -2.82 4.71
N ASP A 322 -23.58 -2.44 3.86
CA ASP A 322 -23.73 -3.02 2.52
C ASP A 322 -22.47 -2.84 1.68
N ILE A 323 -21.93 -1.61 1.60
CA ILE A 323 -20.71 -1.33 0.83
C ILE A 323 -19.54 -2.15 1.36
N TRP A 324 -19.33 -2.21 2.68
CA TRP A 324 -18.20 -2.93 3.24
C TRP A 324 -18.30 -4.44 2.98
N THR A 325 -19.48 -5.02 3.17
CA THR A 325 -19.69 -6.47 3.04
C THR A 325 -19.88 -6.96 1.62
N SER A 326 -20.22 -6.09 0.65
CA SER A 326 -20.45 -6.50 -0.75
C SER A 326 -19.44 -5.94 -1.75
N LYS A 327 -18.90 -4.74 -1.51
CA LYS A 327 -18.05 -4.02 -2.48
C LYS A 327 -16.62 -3.78 -2.01
N VAL A 328 -16.33 -3.96 -0.72
CA VAL A 328 -14.99 -3.76 -0.15
C VAL A 328 -14.40 -5.06 0.41
N ALA A 329 -14.71 -5.42 1.66
CA ALA A 329 -14.11 -6.58 2.30
C ALA A 329 -14.70 -7.90 1.81
N GLY A 330 -16.03 -7.98 1.66
CA GLY A 330 -16.69 -9.19 1.13
C GLY A 330 -16.75 -9.24 -0.40
N ARG A 331 -16.04 -8.36 -1.11
CA ARG A 331 -15.96 -8.38 -2.56
C ARG A 331 -15.19 -9.62 -3.03
N VAL A 332 -15.86 -10.43 -3.85
CA VAL A 332 -15.30 -11.64 -4.47
C VAL A 332 -15.17 -11.40 -5.98
N VAL A 333 -14.05 -11.81 -6.56
CA VAL A 333 -13.80 -11.79 -8.00
C VAL A 333 -13.51 -13.19 -8.51
N GLU A 334 -13.99 -13.50 -9.70
CA GLU A 334 -13.64 -14.73 -10.40
C GLU A 334 -12.20 -14.64 -10.90
N THR A 335 -11.46 -15.73 -10.70
CA THR A 335 -10.06 -15.88 -11.17
C THR A 335 -9.87 -17.27 -11.77
N ALA A 336 -8.72 -17.51 -12.41
CA ALA A 336 -8.38 -18.85 -12.91
C ALA A 336 -8.31 -19.93 -11.81
N LEU A 337 -8.15 -19.54 -10.53
CA LEU A 337 -8.15 -20.43 -9.38
C LEU A 337 -9.54 -20.53 -8.70
N GLY A 338 -10.55 -19.89 -9.26
CA GLY A 338 -11.90 -19.75 -8.70
C GLY A 338 -12.14 -18.41 -8.00
N PRO A 339 -13.28 -18.27 -7.29
CA PRO A 339 -13.64 -17.04 -6.59
C PRO A 339 -12.65 -16.71 -5.48
N MET A 340 -12.07 -15.51 -5.50
CA MET A 340 -11.15 -15.01 -4.48
C MET A 340 -11.60 -13.67 -3.90
N GLY A 341 -11.37 -13.47 -2.60
CA GLY A 341 -11.60 -12.17 -1.95
C GLY A 341 -10.62 -11.13 -2.48
N SER A 342 -11.13 -10.00 -2.96
CA SER A 342 -10.28 -8.92 -3.46
C SER A 342 -10.97 -7.55 -3.30
N PRO A 343 -10.43 -6.67 -2.43
CA PRO A 343 -10.91 -5.30 -2.31
C PRO A 343 -10.83 -4.54 -3.64
N PRO A 344 -11.62 -3.48 -3.85
CA PRO A 344 -11.57 -2.67 -5.06
C PRO A 344 -10.20 -1.98 -5.20
N SER A 345 -9.84 -1.64 -6.44
CA SER A 345 -8.73 -0.73 -6.71
C SER A 345 -9.06 0.68 -6.16
N ASP A 346 -8.09 1.57 -5.98
CA ASP A 346 -8.38 2.94 -5.55
C ASP A 346 -9.26 3.65 -6.61
N TYR A 347 -9.07 3.37 -7.90
CA TYR A 347 -9.91 3.88 -8.97
C TYR A 347 -11.37 3.42 -8.81
N ASP A 348 -11.60 2.12 -8.68
CA ASP A 348 -12.96 1.58 -8.49
C ASP A 348 -13.57 2.08 -7.19
N LEU A 349 -12.77 2.18 -6.13
CA LEU A 349 -13.21 2.67 -4.83
C LEU A 349 -13.76 4.09 -4.93
N TRP A 350 -13.08 5.00 -5.64
CA TRP A 350 -13.44 6.42 -5.65
C TRP A 350 -14.27 6.88 -6.83
N ASN A 351 -14.34 6.11 -7.91
CA ASN A 351 -15.15 6.42 -9.09
C ASN A 351 -16.43 5.56 -9.16
N THR A 352 -16.42 4.37 -8.56
CA THR A 352 -17.55 3.43 -8.62
C THR A 352 -18.18 3.22 -7.25
N VAL A 353 -17.42 2.80 -6.23
CA VAL A 353 -17.95 2.42 -4.90
C VAL A 353 -18.40 3.64 -4.10
N PHE A 354 -17.51 4.61 -3.90
CA PHE A 354 -17.73 5.91 -3.28
C PHE A 354 -17.62 7.02 -4.32
N SER A 355 -18.41 6.89 -5.39
CA SER A 355 -18.45 7.88 -6.48
C SER A 355 -18.75 9.29 -5.95
N PRO A 356 -18.38 10.36 -6.68
CA PRO A 356 -18.68 11.74 -6.28
C PRO A 356 -20.18 11.94 -6.01
N ALA A 357 -21.04 11.34 -6.82
CA ALA A 357 -22.49 11.39 -6.63
C ALA A 357 -22.93 10.74 -5.31
N LEU A 358 -22.35 9.58 -4.96
CA LEU A 358 -22.68 8.92 -3.70
C LEU A 358 -22.18 9.70 -2.48
N LEU A 359 -20.97 10.26 -2.54
CA LEU A 359 -20.44 11.08 -1.46
C LEU A 359 -21.28 12.33 -1.22
N GLN A 360 -21.77 12.97 -2.29
CA GLN A 360 -22.70 14.09 -2.19
C GLN A 360 -24.03 13.64 -1.57
N GLN A 361 -24.55 12.49 -1.98
CA GLN A 361 -25.78 11.93 -1.41
C GLN A 361 -25.63 11.69 0.11
N ILE A 362 -24.55 11.05 0.55
CA ILE A 362 -24.29 10.79 1.98
C ILE A 362 -24.17 12.12 2.74
N SER A 363 -23.52 13.14 2.17
CA SER A 363 -23.45 14.47 2.77
C SER A 363 -24.84 15.07 2.99
N THR A 364 -25.72 14.99 2.00
CA THR A 364 -27.09 15.48 2.11
C THR A 364 -27.94 14.68 3.10
N GLU A 365 -27.72 13.36 3.20
CA GLU A 365 -28.35 12.50 4.21
C GLU A 365 -27.95 12.95 5.63
N PHE A 366 -26.67 13.23 5.88
CA PHE A 366 -26.23 13.82 7.17
C PHE A 366 -26.83 15.21 7.41
N ASP A 367 -26.95 16.07 6.39
CA ASP A 367 -27.55 17.40 6.53
C ASP A 367 -29.03 17.31 6.97
N ARG A 368 -29.76 16.29 6.48
CA ARG A 368 -31.13 16.02 6.92
C ARG A 368 -31.17 15.48 8.35
N ALA A 369 -30.31 14.54 8.70
CA ALA A 369 -30.22 14.00 10.06
C ALA A 369 -29.97 15.11 11.09
N GLU A 370 -29.08 16.06 10.81
CA GLU A 370 -28.80 17.19 11.70
C GLU A 370 -30.00 18.14 11.86
N LYS A 371 -30.78 18.36 10.79
CA LYS A 371 -31.99 19.19 10.85
C LYS A 371 -33.13 18.54 11.64
N LEU A 372 -33.19 17.20 11.67
CA LEU A 372 -34.20 16.46 12.43
C LEU A 372 -33.91 16.45 13.93
N ALA A 373 -32.64 16.48 14.32
CA ALA A 373 -32.25 16.54 15.72
C ALA A 373 -32.41 17.97 16.28
N ALA A 374 -32.99 18.10 17.47
CA ALA A 374 -33.15 19.41 18.10
C ALA A 374 -31.78 20.05 18.39
N THR A 375 -31.58 21.32 18.02
CA THR A 375 -30.32 22.04 18.23
C THR A 375 -29.87 21.96 19.69
N GLY A 376 -28.62 21.55 19.93
CA GLY A 376 -28.04 21.41 21.27
C GLY A 376 -28.39 20.12 22.02
N SER A 377 -29.31 19.29 21.50
CA SER A 377 -29.65 17.98 22.06
C SER A 377 -28.48 16.99 22.01
N LEU A 378 -28.55 15.93 22.83
CA LEU A 378 -27.56 14.84 22.78
C LEU A 378 -27.60 14.10 21.44
N GLU A 379 -28.78 13.95 20.85
CA GLU A 379 -28.99 13.37 19.53
C GLU A 379 -28.25 14.19 18.46
N ALA A 380 -28.37 15.52 18.49
CA ALA A 380 -27.66 16.39 17.56
C ALA A 380 -26.13 16.27 17.71
N GLN A 381 -25.63 16.22 18.95
CA GLN A 381 -24.19 16.02 19.22
C GLN A 381 -23.71 14.65 18.71
N ARG A 382 -24.54 13.60 18.80
CA ARG A 382 -24.22 12.27 18.28
C ARG A 382 -24.24 12.23 16.76
N VAL A 383 -25.21 12.87 16.10
CA VAL A 383 -25.21 12.97 14.63
C VAL A 383 -23.94 13.69 14.14
N GLN A 384 -23.58 14.81 14.76
CA GLN A 384 -22.34 15.55 14.45
C GLN A 384 -21.07 14.70 14.69
N LEU A 385 -21.05 13.90 15.77
CA LEU A 385 -19.97 12.95 16.02
C LEU A 385 -19.83 11.95 14.87
N PHE A 386 -20.93 11.38 14.38
CA PHE A 386 -20.89 10.44 13.26
C PHE A 386 -20.49 11.12 11.95
N ARG A 387 -20.96 12.35 11.68
CA ARG A 387 -20.47 13.13 10.53
C ARG A 387 -18.94 13.28 10.57
N ARG A 388 -18.40 13.71 11.71
CA ARG A 388 -16.96 13.93 11.90
C ARG A 388 -16.12 12.65 11.78
N GLU A 389 -16.65 11.52 12.24
CA GLU A 389 -15.88 10.27 12.30
C GLU A 389 -16.10 9.36 11.09
N TYR A 390 -17.19 9.54 10.32
CA TYR A 390 -17.52 8.75 9.13
C TYR A 390 -17.41 9.55 7.84
N LEU A 391 -18.11 10.69 7.72
CA LEU A 391 -18.19 11.43 6.47
C LEU A 391 -16.91 12.22 6.17
N GLU A 392 -16.45 13.06 7.11
CA GLU A 392 -15.28 13.91 6.89
C GLU A 392 -14.02 13.11 6.52
N PRO A 393 -13.70 11.97 7.18
CA PRO A 393 -12.54 11.16 6.83
C PRO A 393 -12.67 10.49 5.46
N LEU A 394 -13.88 10.06 5.11
CA LEU A 394 -14.18 9.49 3.80
C LEU A 394 -13.98 10.54 2.69
N GLN A 395 -14.45 11.78 2.92
CA GLN A 395 -14.25 12.91 2.01
C GLN A 395 -12.78 13.29 1.90
N GLN A 396 -12.05 13.35 3.02
CA GLN A 396 -10.60 13.62 3.04
C GLN A 396 -9.81 12.57 2.26
N ALA A 397 -10.10 11.29 2.47
CA ALA A 397 -9.46 10.20 1.74
C ALA A 397 -9.77 10.28 0.23
N SER A 398 -11.01 10.62 -0.12
CA SER A 398 -11.42 10.85 -1.51
C SER A 398 -10.71 12.05 -2.16
N ALA A 399 -10.55 13.15 -1.42
CA ALA A 399 -9.82 14.32 -1.87
C ALA A 399 -8.32 14.01 -2.07
N ALA A 400 -7.69 13.35 -1.10
CA ALA A 400 -6.29 12.94 -1.19
C ALA A 400 -6.03 12.02 -2.39
N TYR A 401 -6.97 11.12 -2.72
CA TYR A 401 -6.90 10.33 -3.95
C TYR A 401 -6.93 11.20 -5.20
N ARG A 402 -7.81 12.20 -5.26
CA ARG A 402 -7.91 13.12 -6.42
C ARG A 402 -6.64 13.97 -6.57
N ASP A 403 -6.12 14.51 -5.47
CA ASP A 403 -4.87 15.28 -5.46
C ASP A 403 -3.69 14.43 -5.95
N LYS A 404 -3.57 13.18 -5.46
CA LYS A 404 -2.57 12.23 -5.94
C LYS A 404 -2.74 11.93 -7.43
N THR A 405 -3.97 11.68 -7.86
CA THR A 405 -4.28 11.40 -9.27
C THR A 405 -3.91 12.57 -10.16
N ASP A 406 -4.12 13.80 -9.72
CA ASP A 406 -3.73 15.00 -10.45
C ASP A 406 -2.21 15.16 -10.51
N ALA A 407 -1.47 14.78 -9.45
CA ALA A 407 -0.02 14.70 -9.49
C ALA A 407 0.47 13.66 -10.53
N VAL A 408 -0.12 12.46 -10.53
CA VAL A 408 0.18 11.40 -11.52
C VAL A 408 -0.17 11.82 -12.94
N LYS A 409 -1.29 12.54 -13.17
CA LYS A 409 -1.65 13.11 -14.49
C LYS A 409 -0.62 14.10 -15.03
N GLY A 410 0.20 14.67 -14.14
CA GLY A 410 1.32 15.54 -14.48
C GLY A 410 2.58 14.80 -14.94
N LEU A 411 2.70 13.51 -14.63
CA LEU A 411 3.79 12.68 -15.11
C LEU A 411 3.50 12.27 -16.56
N HIS A 412 3.92 13.09 -17.51
CA HIS A 412 3.68 12.88 -18.93
C HIS A 412 5.00 12.76 -19.69
N PHE A 413 5.10 11.77 -20.57
CA PHE A 413 6.22 11.60 -21.49
C PHE A 413 5.71 11.74 -22.92
N HIS A 414 6.06 12.84 -23.57
CA HIS A 414 5.68 13.10 -24.94
C HIS A 414 6.47 12.22 -25.90
N LEU A 415 5.76 11.60 -26.85
CA LEU A 415 6.36 10.75 -27.87
C LEU A 415 6.24 11.40 -29.24
N GLY A 416 7.40 11.61 -29.88
CA GLY A 416 7.50 11.98 -31.29
C GLY A 416 7.71 10.74 -32.18
N GLU A 417 8.08 10.98 -33.44
CA GLU A 417 8.38 9.92 -34.42
C GLU A 417 9.87 9.48 -34.41
N ALA A 418 10.69 10.13 -33.59
CA ALA A 418 12.11 9.86 -33.44
C ALA A 418 12.54 10.03 -31.97
N PRO A 419 13.68 9.46 -31.54
CA PRO A 419 14.20 9.65 -30.19
C PRO A 419 14.57 11.13 -29.97
N ALA A 420 13.68 11.87 -29.31
CA ALA A 420 13.87 13.29 -29.02
C ALA A 420 13.76 13.60 -27.52
N SER A 421 12.80 12.99 -26.84
CA SER A 421 12.55 13.20 -25.42
C SER A 421 13.15 12.05 -24.58
N THR A 422 13.67 12.38 -23.40
CA THR A 422 14.23 11.41 -22.45
C THR A 422 13.57 11.61 -21.10
N VAL A 423 13.33 10.52 -20.38
CA VAL A 423 12.98 10.53 -18.95
C VAL A 423 14.02 9.76 -18.16
N TRP A 424 14.09 10.03 -16.86
CA TRP A 424 15.03 9.36 -15.97
C TRP A 424 14.28 8.55 -14.93
N LEU A 425 14.83 7.37 -14.62
CA LEU A 425 14.33 6.56 -13.51
C LEU A 425 14.91 7.07 -12.20
N ARG A 426 14.09 7.09 -11.16
CA ARG A 426 14.48 7.50 -9.81
C ARG A 426 14.52 6.29 -8.89
N PRO A 427 15.35 6.31 -7.83
CA PRO A 427 15.30 5.29 -6.80
C PRO A 427 13.87 5.08 -6.31
N PHE A 428 13.40 3.84 -6.37
CA PHE A 428 12.11 3.45 -5.85
C PHE A 428 12.24 3.32 -4.34
N LYS A 429 11.79 4.37 -3.62
CA LYS A 429 11.68 4.32 -2.17
C LYS A 429 10.37 3.64 -1.80
N GLY A 430 10.45 2.47 -1.18
CA GLY A 430 9.29 1.89 -0.49
C GLY A 430 8.70 2.88 0.52
N LYS A 431 7.42 2.70 0.88
CA LYS A 431 6.75 3.54 1.90
C LYS A 431 7.63 3.69 3.15
N ASN A 432 7.76 4.93 3.64
CA ASN A 432 8.42 5.29 4.90
C ASN A 432 9.93 4.99 4.99
N SER A 433 10.64 4.82 3.86
CA SER A 433 12.10 4.73 3.91
C SER A 433 12.72 6.07 4.30
N THR A 434 13.27 6.14 5.52
CA THR A 434 14.12 7.25 6.00
C THR A 434 15.61 6.97 5.74
N GLU A 435 15.94 5.89 5.01
CA GLU A 435 17.32 5.54 4.75
C GLU A 435 17.97 6.59 3.84
N PRO A 436 19.25 6.94 4.09
CA PRO A 436 19.99 7.84 3.23
C PRO A 436 20.08 7.22 1.83
N ASP A 437 20.10 8.11 0.84
CA ASP A 437 20.28 7.76 -0.56
C ASP A 437 21.63 7.05 -0.75
N LYS A 438 21.58 5.76 -1.11
CA LYS A 438 22.75 4.90 -1.28
C LYS A 438 23.32 5.01 -2.69
N GLY A 439 24.46 4.38 -2.99
CA GLY A 439 25.20 4.57 -4.25
C GLY A 439 24.33 4.47 -5.51
N LYS A 440 23.88 5.62 -6.02
CA LYS A 440 22.93 5.74 -7.14
C LYS A 440 23.62 5.58 -8.48
N VAL A 441 22.85 5.12 -9.45
CA VAL A 441 23.21 5.12 -10.87
C VAL A 441 22.11 5.78 -11.68
N ASN A 442 22.45 6.34 -12.84
CA ASN A 442 21.44 6.90 -13.73
C ASN A 442 20.84 5.80 -14.61
N THR A 443 19.57 5.96 -14.94
CA THR A 443 18.93 5.20 -16.02
C THR A 443 18.06 6.15 -16.79
N ARG A 444 18.32 6.23 -18.09
CA ARG A 444 17.62 7.10 -19.04
C ARG A 444 16.74 6.25 -19.92
N VAL A 445 15.54 6.74 -20.22
CA VAL A 445 14.60 6.08 -21.12
C VAL A 445 14.19 7.05 -22.22
N GLN A 446 14.37 6.65 -23.46
CA GLN A 446 13.79 7.30 -24.63
C GLN A 446 12.66 6.45 -25.16
N ALA A 447 11.62 7.07 -25.70
CA ALA A 447 10.55 6.36 -26.38
C ALA A 447 10.02 7.19 -27.55
N PHE A 448 9.56 6.52 -28.61
CA PHE A 448 9.05 7.17 -29.82
C PHE A 448 8.19 6.22 -30.67
N PHE A 449 7.28 6.78 -31.45
CA PHE A 449 6.46 6.04 -32.42
C PHE A 449 7.25 5.80 -33.70
N GLY A 450 7.64 4.55 -33.95
CA GLY A 450 8.18 4.13 -35.24
C GLY A 450 7.08 3.81 -36.26
N PRO A 451 7.42 3.52 -37.52
CA PRO A 451 6.44 3.19 -38.55
C PRO A 451 5.57 1.97 -38.22
N GLU A 452 6.17 0.91 -37.66
CA GLU A 452 5.51 -0.39 -37.40
C GLU A 452 5.47 -0.79 -35.93
N ALA A 453 6.25 -0.12 -35.08
CA ALA A 453 6.40 -0.45 -33.66
C ALA A 453 6.52 0.80 -32.80
N LEU A 454 6.21 0.64 -31.51
CA LEU A 454 6.53 1.58 -30.45
C LEU A 454 7.91 1.22 -29.88
N HIS A 455 8.85 2.16 -29.93
CA HIS A 455 10.25 1.92 -29.55
C HIS A 455 10.57 2.49 -28.17
N PHE A 456 11.40 1.77 -27.43
CA PHE A 456 11.96 2.17 -26.14
C PHE A 456 13.47 1.91 -26.13
N ILE A 457 14.22 2.82 -25.53
CA ILE A 457 15.68 2.71 -25.36
C ILE A 457 15.98 3.02 -23.90
N PHE A 458 16.60 2.06 -23.20
CA PHE A 458 17.10 2.22 -21.85
C PHE A 458 18.63 2.33 -21.89
N ASP A 459 19.17 3.43 -21.39
CA ASP A 459 20.60 3.60 -21.15
C ASP A 459 20.85 3.54 -19.64
N CYS A 460 21.43 2.43 -19.18
CA CYS A 460 21.61 2.11 -17.77
C CYS A 460 23.08 2.23 -17.36
N ASP A 461 23.41 3.24 -16.56
CA ASP A 461 24.74 3.35 -15.95
C ASP A 461 24.91 2.22 -14.92
N GLU A 462 26.07 1.57 -14.91
CA GLU A 462 26.45 0.60 -13.89
C GLU A 462 27.98 0.53 -13.78
N PRO A 463 28.60 1.22 -12.80
CA PRO A 463 30.05 1.17 -12.62
C PRO A 463 30.55 -0.19 -12.11
N ALA A 464 29.67 -1.05 -11.61
CA ALA A 464 30.00 -2.39 -11.09
C ALA A 464 29.40 -3.50 -11.97
N MET A 465 29.52 -3.39 -13.30
CA MET A 465 28.96 -4.37 -14.24
C MET A 465 29.48 -5.80 -14.00
N ASP A 466 30.72 -5.94 -13.58
CA ASP A 466 31.37 -7.22 -13.22
C ASP A 466 30.72 -7.90 -12.01
N GLN A 467 29.96 -7.16 -11.20
CA GLN A 467 29.24 -7.67 -10.04
C GLN A 467 27.75 -7.92 -10.32
N THR A 468 27.24 -7.62 -11.52
CA THR A 468 25.82 -7.78 -11.82
C THR A 468 25.40 -9.25 -11.81
N VAL A 469 24.23 -9.53 -11.22
CA VAL A 469 23.62 -10.86 -11.24
C VAL A 469 22.57 -10.88 -12.33
N ALA A 470 22.90 -11.50 -13.46
CA ALA A 470 21.96 -11.76 -14.54
C ALA A 470 22.31 -13.11 -15.16
N VAL A 471 21.43 -14.09 -15.03
CA VAL A 471 21.67 -15.45 -15.54
C VAL A 471 21.06 -15.56 -16.93
N ALA A 472 21.67 -16.36 -17.81
CA ALA A 472 21.02 -16.72 -19.06
C ALA A 472 19.77 -17.55 -18.76
N ARG A 473 18.60 -17.02 -19.12
CA ARG A 473 17.30 -17.62 -18.84
C ARG A 473 16.61 -18.03 -20.14
N LYS A 474 15.66 -18.96 -20.02
CA LYS A 474 14.71 -19.22 -21.10
C LYS A 474 13.74 -18.04 -21.20
N PHE A 475 13.20 -17.84 -22.39
CA PHE A 475 12.09 -16.91 -22.58
C PHE A 475 10.94 -17.29 -21.62
N ASP A 476 10.32 -16.28 -21.01
CA ASP A 476 9.27 -16.40 -19.99
C ASP A 476 9.65 -17.15 -18.70
N ASP A 477 10.94 -17.13 -18.33
CA ASP A 477 11.33 -17.55 -16.98
C ASP A 477 10.74 -16.59 -15.94
N PRO A 478 9.80 -17.05 -15.07
CA PRO A 478 9.10 -16.18 -14.13
C PRO A 478 10.01 -15.63 -13.02
N GLU A 479 11.26 -16.09 -12.95
CA GLU A 479 12.24 -15.65 -11.95
C GLU A 479 13.19 -14.57 -12.49
N ILE A 480 13.00 -14.09 -13.73
CA ILE A 480 13.85 -13.07 -14.36
C ILE A 480 13.87 -11.72 -13.61
N TRP A 481 12.81 -11.39 -12.87
CA TRP A 481 12.73 -10.18 -12.04
C TRP A 481 13.81 -10.14 -10.92
N LYS A 482 14.44 -11.29 -10.61
CA LYS A 482 15.55 -11.38 -9.66
C LYS A 482 16.91 -10.98 -10.25
N ASP A 483 16.96 -10.71 -11.55
CA ASP A 483 18.18 -10.34 -12.25
C ASP A 483 18.35 -8.82 -12.33
N ASN A 484 19.58 -8.37 -12.59
CA ASN A 484 19.86 -7.03 -13.05
C ASN A 484 19.16 -6.81 -14.41
N SER A 485 18.10 -6.01 -14.40
CA SER A 485 17.11 -5.98 -15.48
C SER A 485 16.39 -4.63 -15.57
N VAL A 486 15.78 -4.37 -16.74
CA VAL A 486 14.79 -3.32 -16.94
C VAL A 486 13.42 -3.94 -17.18
N GLU A 487 12.37 -3.24 -16.79
CA GLU A 487 11.00 -3.65 -17.08
C GLU A 487 10.18 -2.49 -17.65
N LEU A 488 9.33 -2.86 -18.61
CA LEU A 488 8.44 -1.97 -19.34
C LEU A 488 7.00 -2.39 -19.05
N PHE A 489 6.20 -1.46 -18.54
CA PHE A 489 4.78 -1.68 -18.27
C PHE A 489 3.92 -0.78 -19.14
N LEU A 490 3.00 -1.34 -19.91
CA LEU A 490 2.15 -0.61 -20.85
C LEU A 490 0.67 -0.94 -20.62
N ASN A 491 -0.19 0.07 -20.53
CA ASN A 491 -1.66 -0.07 -20.60
C ASN A 491 -2.16 0.71 -21.82
N PRO A 492 -2.07 0.11 -23.03
CA PRO A 492 -2.34 0.77 -24.30
C PRO A 492 -3.78 1.30 -24.41
N SER A 493 -4.74 0.55 -23.88
CA SER A 493 -6.17 0.90 -23.86
C SER A 493 -6.53 2.00 -22.87
N ASN A 494 -5.58 2.43 -22.02
CA ASN A 494 -5.79 3.47 -21.00
C ASN A 494 -6.95 3.19 -20.02
N ASP A 495 -7.44 1.94 -19.99
CA ASP A 495 -8.59 1.48 -19.20
C ASP A 495 -8.26 1.23 -17.73
N ARG A 496 -6.98 1.33 -17.34
CA ARG A 496 -6.47 1.02 -15.99
C ARG A 496 -6.84 -0.39 -15.51
N LYS A 497 -6.97 -1.31 -16.45
CA LYS A 497 -7.35 -2.71 -16.22
C LYS A 497 -6.42 -3.68 -16.92
N THR A 498 -6.26 -3.60 -18.23
CA THR A 498 -5.47 -4.57 -19.02
C THR A 498 -4.12 -3.99 -19.39
N TYR A 499 -3.05 -4.54 -18.83
CA TYR A 499 -1.70 -4.01 -19.05
C TYR A 499 -0.72 -5.13 -19.34
N TYR A 500 0.41 -4.77 -19.92
CA TYR A 500 1.43 -5.67 -20.44
C TYR A 500 2.75 -5.35 -19.76
N GLN A 501 3.53 -6.39 -19.52
CA GLN A 501 4.86 -6.28 -18.94
C GLN A 501 5.86 -6.97 -19.85
N ILE A 502 6.99 -6.32 -20.08
CA ILE A 502 8.15 -6.90 -20.78
C ILE A 502 9.35 -6.69 -19.86
N LEU A 503 10.08 -7.76 -19.56
CA LEU A 503 11.27 -7.75 -18.72
C LEU A 503 12.47 -8.14 -19.58
N VAL A 504 13.58 -7.42 -19.43
CA VAL A 504 14.84 -7.71 -20.14
C VAL A 504 16.01 -7.60 -19.18
N ASN A 505 16.75 -8.69 -18.99
CA ASN A 505 17.95 -8.67 -18.16
C ASN A 505 19.19 -8.17 -18.93
N SER A 506 20.24 -7.78 -18.21
CA SER A 506 21.46 -7.22 -18.81
C SER A 506 22.29 -8.22 -19.65
N GLN A 507 21.87 -9.49 -19.74
CA GLN A 507 22.46 -10.52 -20.60
C GLN A 507 21.57 -10.85 -21.82
N GLY A 508 20.45 -10.13 -22.02
CA GLY A 508 19.57 -10.30 -23.18
C GLY A 508 18.52 -11.39 -23.03
N SER A 509 18.36 -12.02 -21.86
CA SER A 509 17.18 -12.84 -21.60
C SER A 509 15.96 -11.95 -21.41
N ALA A 510 14.80 -12.41 -21.86
CA ALA A 510 13.57 -11.66 -21.80
C ALA A 510 12.39 -12.52 -21.37
N ALA A 511 11.36 -11.87 -20.85
CA ALA A 511 10.07 -12.47 -20.54
C ALA A 511 8.98 -11.44 -20.77
N ASP A 512 7.79 -11.89 -21.13
CA ASP A 512 6.63 -11.03 -21.27
C ASP A 512 5.34 -11.67 -20.76
N GLN A 513 4.38 -10.81 -20.40
CA GLN A 513 3.08 -11.25 -19.93
C GLN A 513 2.03 -10.16 -20.09
N SER A 514 0.78 -10.60 -20.27
CA SER A 514 -0.37 -9.74 -20.10
C SER A 514 -0.97 -9.90 -18.70
N LEU A 515 -1.53 -8.83 -18.18
CA LEU A 515 -2.12 -8.79 -16.86
C LEU A 515 -3.48 -8.10 -16.90
N VAL A 516 -4.43 -8.64 -16.12
CA VAL A 516 -5.74 -8.02 -15.90
C VAL A 516 -5.86 -7.66 -14.43
N LYS A 517 -6.05 -6.37 -14.14
CA LYS A 517 -6.27 -5.88 -12.78
C LYS A 517 -7.64 -6.33 -12.27
N LEU A 518 -7.65 -6.96 -11.11
CA LEU A 518 -8.84 -7.45 -10.42
C LEU A 518 -8.83 -6.89 -8.99
N GLY A 519 -9.36 -5.69 -8.81
CA GLY A 519 -9.29 -5.00 -7.50
C GLY A 519 -7.86 -4.66 -7.13
N THR A 520 -7.40 -5.06 -5.93
CA THR A 520 -5.99 -4.91 -5.52
C THR A 520 -5.05 -5.93 -6.17
N ASN A 521 -5.58 -7.04 -6.69
CA ASN A 521 -4.82 -8.15 -7.28
C ASN A 521 -4.69 -8.00 -8.80
N SER A 522 -3.88 -8.87 -9.42
CA SER A 522 -3.77 -8.99 -10.88
C SER A 522 -3.83 -10.47 -11.25
N GLN A 523 -4.50 -10.79 -12.36
CA GLN A 523 -4.38 -12.08 -13.02
C GLN A 523 -3.25 -11.99 -14.05
N HIS A 524 -2.36 -12.98 -14.05
CA HIS A 524 -1.19 -13.05 -14.92
C HIS A 524 -1.44 -14.05 -16.05
N ASP A 525 -1.05 -13.70 -17.27
CA ASP A 525 -1.06 -14.57 -18.44
C ASP A 525 0.29 -14.49 -19.18
N TRP A 526 1.13 -15.47 -18.91
CA TRP A 526 2.44 -15.69 -19.54
C TRP A 526 2.35 -16.34 -20.92
N SER A 527 1.15 -16.59 -21.46
CA SER A 527 0.99 -17.10 -22.83
C SER A 527 0.88 -15.98 -23.87
N TRP A 528 0.62 -14.74 -23.44
CA TRP A 528 0.71 -13.57 -24.29
C TRP A 528 2.17 -13.34 -24.69
N ASN A 529 2.42 -13.04 -25.97
CA ASN A 529 3.74 -12.75 -26.48
C ASN A 529 3.77 -11.36 -27.12
N ALA A 530 4.68 -10.50 -26.68
CA ALA A 530 4.82 -9.14 -27.18
C ALA A 530 5.31 -9.10 -28.63
N ASN A 531 5.91 -10.18 -29.12
CA ASN A 531 6.66 -10.24 -30.38
C ASN A 531 7.66 -9.08 -30.50
N ALA A 532 8.23 -8.67 -29.37
CA ALA A 532 9.11 -7.51 -29.31
C ALA A 532 10.49 -7.85 -29.86
N GLU A 533 11.05 -6.97 -30.68
CA GLU A 533 12.46 -7.05 -31.05
C GLU A 533 13.28 -6.43 -29.92
N ILE A 534 14.20 -7.22 -29.36
CA ILE A 534 15.00 -6.84 -28.19
C ILE A 534 16.48 -6.94 -28.55
N ASN A 535 17.21 -5.85 -28.32
CA ASN A 535 18.66 -5.80 -28.46
C ASN A 535 19.29 -5.30 -27.17
N VAL A 536 20.30 -6.01 -26.67
CA VAL A 536 21.02 -5.65 -25.44
C VAL A 536 22.51 -5.51 -25.73
N ALA A 537 23.07 -4.37 -25.36
CA ALA A 537 24.48 -4.05 -25.53
C ALA A 537 25.13 -3.73 -24.17
N PRO A 538 25.75 -4.71 -23.50
CA PRO A 538 26.51 -4.46 -22.28
C PRO A 538 27.85 -3.76 -22.58
N SER A 539 28.35 -3.01 -21.60
CA SER A 539 29.64 -2.31 -21.62
C SER A 539 30.34 -2.42 -20.27
N ALA A 540 31.56 -1.90 -20.14
CA ALA A 540 32.27 -1.89 -18.87
C ALA A 540 31.61 -1.00 -17.79
N THR A 541 30.80 -0.02 -18.19
CA THR A 541 30.24 1.01 -17.30
C THR A 541 28.71 1.05 -17.30
N GLY A 542 28.06 0.03 -17.87
CA GLY A 542 26.61 0.01 -18.02
C GLY A 542 26.11 -0.97 -19.07
N PHE A 543 24.84 -0.88 -19.40
CA PHE A 543 24.21 -1.65 -20.48
C PHE A 543 23.10 -0.84 -21.13
N ARG A 544 22.88 -1.09 -22.42
CA ARG A 544 21.82 -0.47 -23.20
C ARG A 544 20.82 -1.54 -23.63
N VAL A 545 19.53 -1.24 -23.53
CA VAL A 545 18.43 -2.12 -23.95
C VAL A 545 17.53 -1.38 -24.92
N GLU A 546 17.36 -1.92 -26.12
CA GLU A 546 16.45 -1.40 -27.14
C GLU A 546 15.31 -2.39 -27.31
N ILE A 547 14.06 -1.91 -27.21
CA ILE A 547 12.85 -2.72 -27.30
C ILE A 547 11.94 -2.08 -28.35
N ALA A 548 11.59 -2.81 -29.40
CA ALA A 548 10.58 -2.41 -30.37
C ALA A 548 9.35 -3.32 -30.21
N VAL A 549 8.22 -2.76 -29.78
CA VAL A 549 6.97 -3.51 -29.58
C VAL A 549 6.04 -3.27 -30.78
N PRO A 550 5.74 -4.28 -31.60
CA PRO A 550 4.84 -4.13 -32.73
C PRO A 550 3.46 -3.64 -32.32
N TYR A 551 2.85 -2.73 -33.09
CA TYR A 551 1.53 -2.18 -32.74
C TYR A 551 0.43 -3.24 -32.65
N GLN A 552 0.54 -4.32 -33.44
CA GLN A 552 -0.39 -5.46 -33.40
C GLN A 552 -0.41 -6.18 -32.04
N SER A 553 0.68 -6.10 -31.27
CA SER A 553 0.79 -6.68 -29.93
C SER A 553 0.23 -5.77 -28.83
N LEU A 554 -0.19 -4.54 -29.18
CA LEU A 554 -0.73 -3.53 -28.27
C LEU A 554 -2.19 -3.22 -28.60
N PRO A 555 -3.12 -4.16 -28.34
CA PRO A 555 -4.53 -3.96 -28.70
C PRO A 555 -5.12 -2.77 -27.93
N GLY A 556 -5.87 -1.94 -28.66
CA GLY A 556 -6.52 -0.74 -28.10
C GLY A 556 -5.57 0.42 -27.84
N LEU A 557 -4.34 0.43 -28.37
CA LEU A 557 -3.39 1.53 -28.18
C LEU A 557 -3.98 2.91 -28.54
N GLU A 558 -4.21 3.72 -27.52
CA GLU A 558 -4.56 5.14 -27.63
C GLU A 558 -3.30 5.98 -27.80
N ARG A 559 -2.83 6.18 -29.05
CA ARG A 559 -1.56 6.89 -29.34
C ARG A 559 -1.52 8.33 -28.79
N GLU A 560 -2.66 8.96 -28.63
CA GLU A 560 -2.78 10.29 -28.04
C GLU A 560 -2.39 10.31 -26.56
N GLN A 561 -2.82 9.31 -25.80
CA GLN A 561 -2.46 9.13 -24.40
C GLN A 561 -2.76 7.70 -23.91
N PHE A 562 -1.77 7.04 -23.32
CA PHE A 562 -1.94 5.75 -22.65
C PHE A 562 -1.05 5.67 -21.41
N ARG A 563 -1.30 4.72 -20.50
CA ARG A 563 -0.51 4.63 -19.26
C ARG A 563 0.72 3.77 -19.46
N ALA A 564 1.84 4.17 -18.86
CA ALA A 564 3.02 3.33 -18.80
C ALA A 564 3.87 3.60 -17.56
N ASN A 565 4.75 2.65 -17.25
CA ASN A 565 5.85 2.86 -16.33
C ASN A 565 7.10 2.14 -16.82
N PHE A 566 8.25 2.66 -16.42
CA PHE A 566 9.57 2.10 -16.72
C PHE A 566 10.29 1.84 -15.41
N THR A 567 10.91 0.68 -15.26
CA THR A 567 11.58 0.31 -14.02
C THR A 567 12.92 -0.38 -14.28
N ARG A 568 13.75 -0.44 -13.23
CA ARG A 568 15.02 -1.19 -13.24
C ARG A 568 15.19 -1.92 -11.91
N ASN A 569 15.55 -3.20 -11.99
CA ASN A 569 16.12 -3.97 -10.89
C ASN A 569 17.64 -3.93 -11.03
N ARG A 570 18.32 -3.40 -10.01
CA ARG A 570 19.78 -3.35 -9.92
C ARG A 570 20.24 -4.38 -8.89
N ILE A 571 20.65 -5.55 -9.39
CA ILE A 571 21.01 -6.70 -8.57
C ILE A 571 22.50 -7.00 -8.74
N LEU A 572 23.26 -6.88 -7.65
CA LEU A 572 24.68 -7.18 -7.60
C LEU A 572 24.96 -8.38 -6.67
N ALA A 573 26.06 -9.11 -6.92
CA ALA A 573 26.47 -10.28 -6.14
C ALA A 573 26.92 -9.90 -4.72
N ASP A 574 27.45 -8.70 -4.56
CA ASP A 574 27.83 -8.08 -3.30
C ASP A 574 26.75 -7.06 -2.90
N LEU A 575 26.01 -7.33 -1.82
CA LEU A 575 24.89 -6.52 -1.33
C LEU A 575 25.39 -5.31 -0.52
N ARG A 576 26.20 -4.46 -1.16
CA ARG A 576 26.63 -3.17 -0.60
C ARG A 576 25.43 -2.27 -0.28
N GLU A 577 25.68 -1.17 0.43
CA GLU A 577 24.72 -0.07 0.57
C GLU A 577 24.47 0.60 -0.80
N ILE A 578 23.58 0.04 -1.60
CA ILE A 578 23.17 0.53 -2.92
C ILE A 578 21.66 0.64 -3.04
N GLU A 579 21.19 1.51 -3.94
CA GLU A 579 19.79 1.51 -4.38
C GLU A 579 19.56 0.38 -5.38
N THR A 580 18.58 -0.48 -5.10
CA THR A 580 18.34 -1.71 -5.88
C THR A 580 17.17 -1.60 -6.85
N LEU A 581 16.28 -0.64 -6.68
CA LEU A 581 15.07 -0.52 -7.48
C LEU A 581 14.92 0.91 -7.99
N TYR A 582 14.53 1.07 -9.25
CA TYR A 582 14.26 2.36 -9.86
C TYR A 582 12.95 2.36 -10.63
N SER A 583 12.27 3.51 -10.70
CA SER A 583 11.02 3.71 -11.42
C SER A 583 10.92 5.11 -12.02
N TRP A 584 10.23 5.24 -13.17
CA TRP A 584 9.89 6.54 -13.74
C TRP A 584 8.84 7.26 -12.88
N SER A 585 7.76 6.57 -12.50
CA SER A 585 6.79 7.13 -11.57
C SER A 585 7.30 7.06 -10.13
N PRO A 586 7.35 8.19 -9.39
CA PRO A 586 7.69 8.20 -7.97
C PRO A 586 6.47 7.89 -7.08
N PHE A 587 5.27 7.73 -7.65
CA PHE A 587 4.01 7.61 -6.90
C PHE A 587 3.55 6.17 -6.69
N ILE A 588 4.24 5.20 -7.29
CA ILE A 588 3.91 3.78 -7.25
C ILE A 588 4.20 3.18 -5.86
N ARG A 589 3.36 2.23 -5.45
CA ARG A 589 3.57 1.40 -4.24
C ARG A 589 4.37 0.12 -4.53
N GLY A 590 4.50 -0.22 -5.80
CA GLY A 590 5.23 -1.36 -6.37
C GLY A 590 5.11 -1.30 -7.90
N PHE A 591 5.94 -2.05 -8.63
CA PHE A 591 6.04 -1.91 -10.09
C PHE A 591 4.72 -2.19 -10.84
N HIS A 592 3.83 -2.99 -10.26
CA HIS A 592 2.49 -3.29 -10.80
C HIS A 592 1.37 -2.32 -10.37
N ASP A 593 1.71 -1.17 -9.78
CA ASP A 593 0.74 -0.16 -9.31
C ASP A 593 0.22 0.71 -10.47
N LEU A 594 -0.55 0.07 -11.37
CA LEU A 594 -1.12 0.63 -12.60
C LEU A 594 -1.82 1.98 -12.42
N GLU A 595 -2.39 2.23 -11.25
CA GLU A 595 -3.07 3.49 -10.93
C GLU A 595 -2.13 4.69 -10.95
N ASN A 596 -0.87 4.44 -10.58
CA ASN A 596 0.16 5.47 -10.40
C ASN A 596 1.17 5.49 -11.56
N PHE A 597 0.86 4.84 -12.68
CA PHE A 597 1.64 4.94 -13.91
C PHE A 597 1.55 6.34 -14.53
N GLY A 598 2.63 6.77 -15.17
CA GLY A 598 2.66 7.99 -15.97
C GLY A 598 1.84 7.86 -17.24
N THR A 599 1.82 8.93 -18.04
CA THR A 599 1.11 9.01 -19.31
C THR A 599 2.11 9.12 -20.45
N LEU A 600 2.00 8.28 -21.48
CA LEU A 600 2.73 8.40 -22.74
C LEU A 600 1.77 8.84 -23.84
N GLY A 601 2.24 9.63 -24.81
CA GLY A 601 1.48 9.88 -26.02
C GLY A 601 1.87 11.15 -26.77
N SER A 602 1.21 11.37 -27.91
CA SER A 602 1.45 12.52 -28.80
C SER A 602 0.66 13.78 -28.42
N SER A 603 -0.36 13.68 -27.56
CA SER A 603 -1.35 14.76 -27.36
C SER A 603 -0.86 15.99 -26.59
N ARG A 604 0.34 15.95 -25.98
CA ARG A 604 0.85 17.06 -25.17
C ARG A 604 2.24 17.48 -25.59
N GLN A 605 2.34 18.58 -26.33
CA GLN A 605 3.59 19.32 -26.47
C GLN A 605 3.63 20.43 -25.40
N PRO A 606 4.53 20.34 -24.40
CA PRO A 606 4.84 21.48 -23.57
C PRO A 606 5.20 22.68 -24.46
N LEU A 607 4.58 23.81 -24.19
CA LEU A 607 4.86 25.05 -24.91
C LEU A 607 6.23 25.63 -24.53
N LEU A 608 6.79 25.21 -23.40
CA LEU A 608 8.10 25.60 -22.93
C LEU A 608 9.15 24.57 -23.35
N VAL A 609 10.30 25.04 -23.82
CA VAL A 609 11.52 24.23 -23.95
C VAL A 609 12.28 24.25 -22.64
N ASN A 610 13.02 23.18 -22.32
CA ASN A 610 13.89 23.13 -21.14
C ASN A 610 13.17 23.45 -19.81
N GLY A 611 11.91 22.99 -19.66
CA GLY A 611 11.15 23.09 -18.41
C GLY A 611 11.69 22.19 -17.28
N ASP A 612 12.46 21.16 -17.66
CA ASP A 612 13.18 20.20 -16.81
C ASP A 612 14.63 20.63 -16.51
N PHE A 613 15.03 21.80 -16.99
CA PHE A 613 16.38 22.37 -16.81
C PHE A 613 17.53 21.44 -17.26
N SER A 614 17.28 20.58 -18.24
CA SER A 614 18.27 19.65 -18.79
C SER A 614 19.36 20.33 -19.61
N PHE A 615 19.14 21.52 -20.15
CA PHE A 615 20.11 22.21 -20.99
C PHE A 615 21.27 22.77 -20.17
N GLU A 616 22.48 22.58 -20.67
CA GLU A 616 23.66 23.27 -20.15
C GLU A 616 23.61 24.78 -20.44
N PRO A 617 24.27 25.62 -19.61
CA PRO A 617 24.37 27.05 -19.89
C PRO A 617 25.01 27.32 -21.25
N ALA A 618 24.61 28.42 -21.89
CA ALA A 618 25.23 28.87 -23.13
C ALA A 618 26.75 29.03 -22.94
N PRO A 619 27.58 28.62 -23.93
CA PRO A 619 29.05 28.65 -23.78
C PRO A 619 29.63 30.03 -23.45
N TRP A 620 28.89 31.11 -23.72
CA TRP A 620 29.29 32.51 -23.46
C TRP A 620 28.58 33.13 -22.25
N SER A 621 27.68 32.42 -21.57
CA SER A 621 26.92 32.98 -20.46
C SER A 621 26.37 31.92 -19.51
N ALA A 622 26.81 31.97 -18.25
CA ALA A 622 26.36 31.08 -17.18
C ALA A 622 24.89 31.29 -16.75
N ARG A 623 24.22 32.34 -17.23
CA ARG A 623 22.83 32.67 -16.89
C ARG A 623 21.80 32.36 -17.98
N HIS A 624 22.20 31.82 -19.13
CA HIS A 624 21.30 31.59 -20.25
C HIS A 624 21.19 30.09 -20.53
N TRP A 625 19.99 29.50 -20.39
CA TRP A 625 19.70 28.08 -20.61
C TRP A 625 18.55 27.91 -21.62
N GLY A 626 18.87 27.66 -22.88
CA GLY A 626 17.87 27.69 -23.94
C GLY A 626 18.42 27.55 -25.35
N LEU A 627 17.66 28.04 -26.33
CA LEU A 627 17.99 28.02 -27.74
C LEU A 627 18.45 29.41 -28.21
N TRP A 628 19.44 29.43 -29.09
CA TRP A 628 19.98 30.62 -29.73
C TRP A 628 20.31 30.34 -31.19
N ASP A 629 20.36 31.38 -32.02
CA ASP A 629 20.78 31.25 -33.42
C ASP A 629 22.32 31.29 -33.57
N GLU A 630 22.82 31.07 -34.78
CA GLU A 630 24.25 31.11 -35.11
C GLU A 630 24.91 32.48 -34.84
N LYS A 631 24.09 33.55 -34.79
CA LYS A 631 24.52 34.92 -34.48
C LYS A 631 24.42 35.22 -32.97
N ARG A 632 24.12 34.22 -32.14
CA ARG A 632 23.94 34.30 -30.68
C ARG A 632 22.73 35.13 -30.24
N ASN A 633 21.75 35.34 -31.12
CA ASN A 633 20.48 35.94 -30.71
C ASN A 633 19.67 34.91 -29.91
N TRP A 634 19.10 35.35 -28.80
CA TRP A 634 18.27 34.52 -27.95
C TRP A 634 16.94 34.20 -28.63
N LEU A 635 16.59 32.91 -28.72
CA LEU A 635 15.34 32.46 -29.33
C LEU A 635 14.29 32.12 -28.28
N GLU A 636 14.61 31.19 -27.38
CA GLU A 636 13.65 30.68 -26.38
C GLU A 636 14.39 30.03 -25.20
N GLY A 637 13.89 30.20 -23.96
CA GLY A 637 14.43 29.51 -22.78
C GLY A 637 14.53 30.38 -21.53
N TRP A 638 15.29 29.89 -20.55
CA TRP A 638 15.47 30.53 -19.24
C TRP A 638 16.68 31.47 -19.19
N ILE A 639 16.46 32.65 -18.59
CA ILE A 639 17.45 33.69 -18.35
C ILE A 639 17.48 34.00 -16.86
N GLY A 640 18.64 33.78 -16.27
CA GLY A 640 18.96 34.07 -14.88
C GLY A 640 19.31 35.53 -14.60
N SER A 641 19.39 35.87 -13.32
CA SER A 641 19.85 37.17 -12.86
C SER A 641 21.36 37.35 -13.10
N ASN A 642 21.88 38.56 -12.90
CA ASN A 642 23.33 38.81 -12.92
C ASN A 642 24.03 38.32 -11.64
N GLU A 643 23.28 38.08 -10.57
CA GLU A 643 23.74 37.58 -9.28
C GLU A 643 23.67 36.05 -9.32
N LEU A 644 24.71 35.43 -9.89
CA LEU A 644 24.72 34.01 -10.25
C LEU A 644 24.53 33.06 -9.06
N ASP A 645 24.81 33.51 -7.84
CA ASP A 645 24.60 32.80 -6.58
C ASP A 645 23.12 32.72 -6.17
N GLN A 646 22.26 33.60 -6.70
CA GLN A 646 20.83 33.64 -6.40
C GLN A 646 19.98 32.73 -7.27
N ASN A 647 20.51 32.18 -8.37
CA ASN A 647 19.73 31.40 -9.33
C ASN A 647 20.59 30.35 -10.04
N VAL A 648 20.91 29.29 -9.30
CA VAL A 648 21.85 28.23 -9.69
C VAL A 648 21.08 27.05 -10.29
N ARG A 649 21.59 26.50 -11.39
CA ARG A 649 21.20 25.17 -11.87
C ARG A 649 21.77 24.11 -10.93
N ASP A 650 20.92 23.49 -10.12
CA ASP A 650 21.32 22.59 -9.05
C ASP A 650 21.28 21.14 -9.55
N LEU A 651 22.45 20.50 -9.58
CA LEU A 651 22.66 19.12 -10.05
C LEU A 651 22.58 18.08 -8.93
N GLU A 652 22.41 18.52 -7.68
CA GLU A 652 22.34 17.64 -6.52
C GLU A 652 20.91 17.54 -5.99
N ILE A 653 20.22 18.68 -5.92
CA ILE A 653 18.84 18.77 -5.44
C ILE A 653 17.94 19.08 -6.63
N PHE A 654 17.28 18.06 -7.15
CA PHE A 654 16.27 18.19 -8.19
C PHE A 654 15.13 17.20 -7.96
N PHE A 655 13.97 17.50 -8.53
CA PHE A 655 12.90 16.54 -8.67
C PHE A 655 13.20 15.69 -9.91
N SER A 656 13.19 16.28 -11.11
CA SER A 656 13.49 15.60 -12.37
C SER A 656 14.96 15.75 -12.73
N PRO A 657 15.70 14.64 -12.92
CA PRO A 657 17.05 14.73 -13.44
C PRO A 657 17.05 15.44 -14.81
N PRO A 658 18.14 16.14 -15.18
CA PRO A 658 19.41 16.20 -14.46
C PRO A 658 19.53 17.36 -13.45
N ALA A 659 18.59 18.30 -13.41
CA ALA A 659 18.76 19.52 -12.64
C ALA A 659 17.44 20.19 -12.26
N SER A 660 17.48 21.04 -11.25
CA SER A 660 16.43 22.02 -10.96
C SER A 660 17.00 23.43 -10.93
N ILE A 661 16.13 24.44 -10.84
CA ILE A 661 16.57 25.82 -10.57
C ILE A 661 16.42 26.14 -9.10
N ARG A 662 17.56 26.34 -8.43
CA ARG A 662 17.64 26.82 -7.06
C ARG A 662 17.68 28.34 -7.02
N LEU A 663 16.68 28.94 -6.38
CA LEU A 663 16.62 30.35 -6.04
C LEU A 663 17.03 30.56 -4.58
N VAL A 664 17.97 31.48 -4.33
CA VAL A 664 18.39 31.88 -2.98
C VAL A 664 18.19 33.37 -2.82
N SER A 665 17.47 33.79 -1.77
CA SER A 665 17.19 35.19 -1.47
C SER A 665 17.55 35.55 -0.03
N THR A 666 18.32 36.62 0.15
CA THR A 666 18.59 37.27 1.45
C THR A 666 18.05 38.70 1.52
N THR A 667 17.64 39.25 0.38
CA THR A 667 17.18 40.63 0.20
C THR A 667 15.67 40.73 -0.04
N GLY A 668 14.97 39.60 0.04
CA GLY A 668 13.53 39.48 -0.21
C GLY A 668 13.16 39.22 -1.67
N ARG A 669 14.13 39.08 -2.59
CA ARG A 669 13.87 38.77 -4.01
C ARG A 669 14.96 37.88 -4.62
N ALA A 670 14.54 36.87 -5.37
CA ALA A 670 15.38 36.12 -6.32
C ALA A 670 14.49 35.57 -7.44
N GLY A 671 15.03 35.36 -8.65
CA GLY A 671 14.23 34.79 -9.74
C GLY A 671 14.95 34.52 -11.05
N VAL A 672 14.34 33.68 -11.87
CA VAL A 672 14.71 33.42 -13.27
C VAL A 672 13.52 33.72 -14.17
N SER A 673 13.79 34.19 -15.39
CA SER A 673 12.75 34.52 -16.37
C SER A 673 12.85 33.62 -17.58
N TYR A 674 11.75 33.00 -17.98
CA TYR A 674 11.60 32.42 -19.30
C TYR A 674 11.23 33.52 -20.29
N TRP A 675 12.13 33.80 -21.23
CA TRP A 675 11.88 34.84 -22.22
C TRP A 675 11.20 34.24 -23.45
N SER A 676 10.12 34.90 -23.88
CA SER A 676 9.35 34.62 -25.10
C SER A 676 8.54 33.32 -25.15
N VAL A 677 7.41 33.27 -24.43
CA VAL A 677 6.39 32.22 -24.60
C VAL A 677 5.52 32.52 -25.83
N HIS A 678 6.11 32.49 -27.03
CA HIS A 678 5.44 32.88 -28.28
C HIS A 678 4.23 32.01 -28.64
N LYS A 679 4.15 30.80 -28.07
CA LYS A 679 3.13 29.80 -28.41
C LYS A 679 1.77 29.99 -27.70
N LEU A 680 1.66 30.93 -26.76
CA LEU A 680 0.38 31.28 -26.13
C LEU A 680 -0.53 32.03 -27.11
N GLN A 681 -1.75 31.53 -27.29
CA GLN A 681 -2.76 32.10 -28.18
C GLN A 681 -3.88 32.78 -27.38
N PRO A 682 -4.33 33.99 -27.78
CA PRO A 682 -5.46 34.66 -27.14
C PRO A 682 -6.73 33.81 -27.05
N GLY A 683 -7.41 33.87 -25.91
CA GLY A 683 -8.72 33.22 -25.69
C GLY A 683 -8.70 31.71 -25.51
N LYS A 684 -7.52 31.05 -25.61
CA LYS A 684 -7.37 29.62 -25.36
C LYS A 684 -7.12 29.31 -23.88
N ARG A 685 -7.51 28.10 -23.47
CA ARG A 685 -7.28 27.58 -22.11
C ARG A 685 -5.93 26.89 -22.02
N TYR A 686 -5.26 27.09 -20.90
CA TYR A 686 -3.93 26.56 -20.62
C TYR A 686 -3.87 26.03 -19.19
N ARG A 687 -2.96 25.08 -18.96
CA ARG A 687 -2.52 24.68 -17.62
C ARG A 687 -1.04 24.98 -17.47
N ILE A 688 -0.69 25.60 -16.36
CA ILE A 688 0.69 25.77 -15.92
C ILE A 688 0.93 24.93 -14.67
N SER A 689 2.03 24.18 -14.66
CA SER A 689 2.44 23.39 -13.50
C SER A 689 3.95 23.40 -13.29
N TYR A 690 4.38 23.12 -12.06
CA TYR A 690 5.78 23.01 -11.68
C TYR A 690 5.92 22.26 -10.36
N MET A 691 7.09 21.71 -10.11
CA MET A 691 7.50 21.12 -8.84
C MET A 691 8.24 22.16 -8.01
N LEU A 692 7.94 22.19 -6.71
CA LEU A 692 8.46 23.19 -5.78
C LEU A 692 8.95 22.53 -4.49
N LYS A 693 10.20 22.80 -4.12
CA LYS A 693 10.78 22.48 -2.81
C LYS A 693 11.19 23.78 -2.11
N LEU A 694 11.02 23.85 -0.80
CA LEU A 694 11.31 25.03 0.01
C LEU A 694 12.23 24.67 1.17
N ASP A 695 13.21 25.52 1.44
CA ASP A 695 14.03 25.48 2.64
C ASP A 695 14.07 26.86 3.30
N ASN A 696 13.47 26.93 4.49
CA ASN A 696 13.44 28.10 5.36
C ASN A 696 12.93 29.39 4.67
N VAL A 697 11.91 29.27 3.81
CA VAL A 697 11.35 30.42 3.09
C VAL A 697 10.50 31.27 4.03
N THR A 698 11.01 32.44 4.42
CA THR A 698 10.37 33.33 5.38
C THR A 698 9.91 34.63 4.70
N PRO A 699 8.61 34.96 4.71
CA PRO A 699 8.11 36.22 4.15
C PRO A 699 8.68 37.44 4.91
N VAL A 700 9.18 38.44 4.18
CA VAL A 700 9.61 39.73 4.77
C VAL A 700 8.46 40.73 4.94
N LYS A 701 7.33 40.50 4.24
CA LYS A 701 6.06 41.22 4.41
C LYS A 701 4.90 40.37 3.87
N GLY A 702 3.66 40.83 4.09
CA GLY A 702 2.46 40.14 3.61
C GLY A 702 2.49 39.86 2.10
N GLY A 703 2.05 38.66 1.72
CA GLY A 703 2.08 38.18 0.33
C GLY A 703 3.47 37.78 -0.16
N GLY A 704 4.38 37.36 0.74
CA GLY A 704 5.70 36.85 0.40
C GLY A 704 5.77 35.31 0.38
N GLY A 705 6.58 34.77 -0.54
CA GLY A 705 6.79 33.33 -0.71
C GLY A 705 7.31 32.98 -2.10
N ALA A 706 7.36 31.69 -2.42
CA ALA A 706 7.72 31.20 -3.76
C ALA A 706 6.50 31.26 -4.71
N VAL A 707 6.70 31.71 -5.95
CA VAL A 707 5.62 31.90 -6.92
C VAL A 707 6.11 31.77 -8.35
N LEU A 708 5.23 31.31 -9.24
CA LEU A 708 5.38 31.47 -10.68
C LEU A 708 4.52 32.63 -11.16
N ASN A 709 5.09 33.57 -11.90
CA ASN A 709 4.38 34.67 -12.53
C ASN A 709 4.35 34.47 -14.06
N LEU A 710 3.17 34.61 -14.67
CA LEU A 710 3.02 34.73 -16.11
C LEU A 710 2.65 36.17 -16.45
N TRP A 711 3.62 36.91 -16.97
CA TRP A 711 3.45 38.29 -17.37
C TRP A 711 3.13 38.38 -18.87
N ASP A 712 1.85 38.56 -19.15
CA ASP A 712 1.30 39.02 -20.43
C ASP A 712 0.54 40.34 -20.19
N VAL A 713 -0.54 40.60 -20.94
CA VAL A 713 -1.43 41.76 -20.70
C VAL A 713 -2.20 41.70 -19.36
N ALA A 714 -2.31 40.55 -18.70
CA ALA A 714 -3.14 40.36 -17.50
C ALA A 714 -2.34 40.05 -16.22
N ASN A 715 -1.00 39.93 -16.29
CA ASN A 715 -0.08 39.74 -15.16
C ASN A 715 -0.57 38.74 -14.08
N ARG A 716 -0.51 37.45 -14.38
CA ARG A 716 -1.05 36.37 -13.53
C ARG A 716 0.00 35.80 -12.57
N TRP A 717 -0.44 35.37 -11.38
CA TRP A 717 0.41 34.80 -10.33
C TRP A 717 -0.13 33.44 -9.93
N PHE A 718 0.78 32.48 -9.75
CA PHE A 718 0.48 31.08 -9.49
C PHE A 718 1.31 30.60 -8.28
N PRO A 719 0.67 30.35 -7.12
CA PRO A 719 -0.74 30.63 -6.81
C PRO A 719 -1.04 32.14 -6.73
N ALA A 720 -2.31 32.53 -6.92
CA ALA A 720 -2.74 33.93 -6.89
C ALA A 720 -2.72 34.55 -5.47
N HIS A 721 -2.91 33.72 -4.45
CA HIS A 721 -2.94 34.09 -3.03
C HIS A 721 -2.20 33.04 -2.21
N ASN A 722 -1.81 33.38 -0.98
CA ASN A 722 -1.15 32.48 -0.03
C ASN A 722 0.09 31.78 -0.60
N LEU A 723 1.09 32.58 -0.97
CA LEU A 723 2.32 32.07 -1.58
C LEU A 723 3.00 31.04 -0.64
N PRO A 724 3.43 29.88 -1.17
CA PRO A 724 4.17 28.88 -0.42
C PRO A 724 5.38 29.47 0.32
N SER A 725 5.47 29.16 1.61
CA SER A 725 6.55 29.58 2.52
C SER A 725 6.79 28.48 3.57
N GLY A 726 7.87 28.60 4.35
CA GLY A 726 8.35 27.60 5.29
C GLY A 726 9.35 26.62 4.67
N THR A 727 9.41 25.41 5.24
CA THR A 727 10.20 24.29 4.72
C THR A 727 9.24 23.20 4.25
N ALA A 728 9.42 22.75 3.01
CA ALA A 728 8.59 21.72 2.39
C ALA A 728 9.43 20.91 1.41
N ASP A 729 9.21 19.61 1.38
CA ASP A 729 9.78 18.79 0.31
C ASP A 729 9.05 19.04 -1.02
N TRP A 730 9.46 18.35 -2.09
CA TRP A 730 8.88 18.53 -3.43
C TRP A 730 7.35 18.39 -3.44
N THR A 731 6.68 19.46 -3.83
CA THR A 731 5.23 19.52 -4.03
C THR A 731 4.92 19.95 -5.46
N ARG A 732 3.88 19.38 -6.07
CA ARG A 732 3.42 19.82 -7.40
C ARG A 732 2.43 20.97 -7.26
N GLN A 733 2.64 22.02 -8.03
CA GLN A 733 1.73 23.15 -8.19
C GLN A 733 1.13 23.07 -9.60
N SER A 734 -0.19 23.29 -9.74
CA SER A 734 -0.88 23.18 -11.03
C SER A 734 -2.10 24.10 -11.08
N PHE A 735 -2.22 24.90 -12.13
CA PHE A 735 -3.25 25.92 -12.27
C PHE A 735 -3.74 26.02 -13.70
N GLU A 736 -5.05 26.21 -13.89
CA GLU A 736 -5.65 26.46 -15.20
C GLU A 736 -5.96 27.95 -15.37
N PHE A 737 -5.80 28.47 -16.59
CA PHE A 737 -6.15 29.85 -16.93
C PHE A 737 -6.54 29.98 -18.41
N THR A 738 -7.26 31.05 -18.74
CA THR A 738 -7.53 31.44 -20.13
C THR A 738 -6.62 32.62 -20.49
N ALA A 739 -5.91 32.52 -21.61
CA ALA A 739 -5.08 33.60 -22.14
C ALA A 739 -5.94 34.81 -22.51
N ALA A 740 -5.43 36.01 -22.23
CA ALA A 740 -6.19 37.24 -22.43
C ALA A 740 -6.26 37.60 -23.93
N PRO A 741 -7.25 38.39 -24.39
CA PRO A 741 -7.39 38.75 -25.80
C PRO A 741 -6.16 39.42 -26.43
N GLY A 742 -5.33 40.11 -25.63
CA GLY A 742 -4.10 40.78 -26.09
C GLY A 742 -2.80 39.99 -25.89
N THR A 743 -2.86 38.73 -25.44
CA THR A 743 -1.66 37.90 -25.20
C THR A 743 -0.80 37.81 -26.47
N ASN A 744 0.51 38.07 -26.35
CA ASN A 744 1.50 38.04 -27.44
C ASN A 744 1.29 39.01 -28.63
N GLN A 745 0.37 39.98 -28.55
CA GLN A 745 0.10 40.90 -29.67
C GLN A 745 1.05 42.11 -29.70
N GLU A 746 1.32 42.75 -28.57
CA GLU A 746 2.22 43.92 -28.49
C GLU A 746 3.60 43.57 -27.91
N LYS A 747 3.64 42.65 -26.95
CA LYS A 747 4.85 42.18 -26.26
C LYS A 747 4.76 40.68 -26.02
N PRO A 748 5.88 39.95 -26.08
CA PRO A 748 5.89 38.53 -25.76
C PRO A 748 5.58 38.29 -24.28
N SER A 749 4.87 37.21 -24.01
CA SER A 749 4.60 36.74 -22.66
C SER A 749 5.87 36.20 -22.02
N VAL A 750 6.05 36.47 -20.73
CA VAL A 750 7.23 36.08 -19.94
C VAL A 750 6.78 35.28 -18.73
N ILE A 751 7.43 34.14 -18.48
CA ILE A 751 7.26 33.41 -17.21
C ILE A 751 8.39 33.78 -16.27
N ARG A 752 8.11 33.93 -14.98
CA ARG A 752 9.13 34.13 -13.94
C ARG A 752 8.92 33.17 -12.80
N LEU A 753 9.98 32.47 -12.41
CA LEU A 753 10.04 31.75 -11.14
C LEU A 753 10.66 32.70 -10.13
N THR A 754 10.03 32.88 -8.98
CA THR A 754 10.40 33.98 -8.08
C THR A 754 10.21 33.62 -6.62
N LEU A 755 11.21 33.95 -5.80
CA LEU A 755 11.02 34.22 -4.38
C LEU A 755 10.59 35.67 -4.25
N LEU A 756 9.31 35.91 -3.99
CA LEU A 756 8.74 37.24 -3.92
C LEU A 756 8.61 37.67 -2.46
N ASN A 757 9.19 38.81 -2.10
CA ASN A 757 9.12 39.37 -0.74
C ASN A 757 9.43 38.32 0.35
N ALA A 758 10.40 37.44 0.11
CA ALA A 758 10.79 36.37 1.04
C ALA A 758 12.29 36.08 0.97
N ASN A 759 12.83 35.67 2.11
CA ASN A 759 14.20 35.16 2.26
C ASN A 759 14.18 33.64 2.38
N GLY A 760 15.28 32.97 2.05
CA GLY A 760 15.40 31.50 2.09
C GLY A 760 15.72 30.92 0.71
N THR A 761 15.50 29.62 0.56
CA THR A 761 15.83 28.88 -0.66
C THR A 761 14.61 28.17 -1.23
N ALA A 762 14.39 28.26 -2.53
CA ALA A 762 13.35 27.52 -3.24
C ALA A 762 13.93 26.83 -4.48
N TRP A 763 13.53 25.60 -4.74
CA TRP A 763 13.86 24.91 -5.98
C TRP A 763 12.60 24.75 -6.82
N PHE A 764 12.73 25.06 -8.11
CA PHE A 764 11.70 24.86 -9.12
C PHE A 764 12.17 23.82 -10.13
N ASP A 765 11.29 22.91 -10.52
CA ASP A 765 11.56 21.82 -11.45
C ASP A 765 10.31 21.46 -12.26
N ASP A 766 10.43 20.70 -13.35
CA ASP A 766 9.33 20.26 -14.24
C ASP A 766 8.34 21.39 -14.57
N VAL A 767 8.84 22.55 -14.98
CA VAL A 767 7.96 23.68 -15.33
C VAL A 767 7.31 23.42 -16.68
N GLU A 768 5.98 23.23 -16.65
CA GLU A 768 5.19 22.85 -17.81
C GLU A 768 4.10 23.89 -18.08
N LEU A 769 3.92 24.23 -19.35
CA LEU A 769 2.77 24.98 -19.86
C LEU A 769 2.16 24.21 -21.02
N ILE A 770 0.89 23.83 -20.91
CA ILE A 770 0.18 23.09 -21.96
C ILE A 770 -1.12 23.80 -22.34
N GLN A 771 -1.49 23.69 -23.61
CA GLN A 771 -2.83 24.07 -24.07
C GLN A 771 -3.84 22.98 -23.68
N LEU A 772 -4.99 23.38 -23.18
CA LEU A 772 -6.10 22.49 -22.88
C LEU A 772 -7.13 22.52 -24.02
N GLU A 773 -7.83 21.42 -24.22
CA GLU A 773 -9.00 21.39 -25.12
C GLU A 773 -10.11 22.30 -24.58
N ASP A 774 -10.83 22.95 -25.49
CA ASP A 774 -12.02 23.73 -25.15
C ASP A 774 -13.09 22.76 -24.61
N LEU A 775 -13.63 23.02 -23.41
CA LEU A 775 -14.72 22.19 -22.88
C LEU A 775 -15.90 22.23 -23.88
N PRO A 776 -16.58 21.10 -24.15
CA PRO A 776 -17.84 21.14 -24.87
C PRO A 776 -18.75 22.17 -24.19
N ALA A 777 -19.29 23.09 -24.97
CA ALA A 777 -20.15 24.13 -24.44
C ALA A 777 -21.38 23.50 -23.77
N GLY A 778 -21.39 23.49 -22.43
CA GLY A 778 -22.51 23.08 -21.59
C GLY A 778 -22.24 21.85 -20.72
N GLN A 779 -21.72 22.06 -19.50
CA GLN A 779 -21.93 21.21 -18.32
C GLN A 779 -21.96 22.10 -17.07
#